data_AF-A0A2V7K0U2-F1
#
_entry.id   AF-A0A2V7K0U2-F1
#
_cell.length_a   1.000
_cell.length_b   1.000
_cell.length_c   1.000
_cell.angle_alpha   90.00
_cell.angle_beta   90.00
_cell.angle_gamma   90.00
#
_symmetry.space_group_name_H-M   'P 1'
#
loop_
_entity.id
_entity.type
_entity.pdbx_description
1 polymer ?
#
loop_
_entity_poly.entity_id
_entity_poly.type
_entity_poly.pdbx_seq_one_letter_code
_entity_poly.pdbx_strand_id
1 'polypeptide(L)'
;MRPGRLALIGLICLAALGVTATLAIMASEGLAWRASVVRAKLSGELPEIPPVDLVKWLVPQSPVYLGGLADDANVFLSIQNFLSDEEYVEKGGRLYGRLCASCHGDNGKGGVGPDLVSSIGSKTDWVFFSAVKWGRPGTAMGAQPIADREIWETHAYLKQLGFQDSGADGAPASRTPTWVDAASILVSDKRPSEWLTFAGNYAGHRHSMLSSISKQNVSKLRVAWVAQLRSASEFLEASPIVTSNLVFVTQSPEGVVALDATTGEKVWEFRRPLPSGLPVCCGQVNRGVAILDDSVFFATLDAHLVAVNASTGLKKWETKVADFRDGYSMTGAPLALGDRVIVGVAGAEFAVRGFIAAYSASDGSLLWKFDTVPGPGELGHDTWAGDSWKTGGATTWSTGAYDAELNVLYWGVGNPAPPFLRKERAGDNLFSNSVVALDASSGKLRWYYQFTPADDHDWDSAQQPVLAEVAWQGRRRHALLWANRNGFFYALDRQSGEFLFAKPFVKQTWAAGFTPEGRPIPRPQTSPSRTGNLVWPATAGGTNWWPPSYDAGRRLMYVPSLDAASIYFSSEAHIEKGKGLFVGSTTVLSPNQPASTSIKAIETGTGNVRWEAQLDRGPGITHYVGGVLSTSGGVVFAGYHDEFLAFDSDTGRTLWRTRVGGRVKAPPVAYAVGRTQFIALMAGNSLFAFSLPPAR
;
A
#
# COMPACT_ATOMS: atom_id res chain seq x y z
N MET A 1 -67.07 -5.15 30.43
CA MET A 1 -65.62 -5.33 30.12
C MET A 1 -64.82 -4.44 31.05
N ARG A 2 -63.81 -4.97 31.76
CA ARG A 2 -63.12 -4.29 32.88
C ARG A 2 -62.14 -3.20 32.39
N PRO A 3 -62.01 -2.06 33.09
CA PRO A 3 -61.20 -0.90 32.69
C PRO A 3 -59.69 -1.17 32.55
N GLY A 4 -59.16 -2.27 33.10
CA GLY A 4 -57.75 -2.65 32.96
C GLY A 4 -57.32 -3.15 31.57
N ARG A 5 -58.26 -3.59 30.70
CA ARG A 5 -57.90 -4.08 29.35
C ARG A 5 -57.63 -2.97 28.33
N LEU A 6 -58.26 -1.80 28.48
CA LEU A 6 -58.02 -0.65 27.59
C LEU A 6 -56.67 0.02 27.87
N ALA A 7 -56.22 0.06 29.13
CA ALA A 7 -54.91 0.58 29.50
C ALA A 7 -53.76 -0.32 29.00
N LEU A 8 -53.95 -1.64 29.03
CA LEU A 8 -52.97 -2.61 28.53
C LEU A 8 -52.87 -2.57 27.00
N ILE A 9 -53.99 -2.43 26.28
CA ILE A 9 -54.00 -2.27 24.82
C ILE A 9 -53.35 -0.93 24.43
N GLY A 10 -53.59 0.15 25.19
CA GLY A 10 -52.93 1.44 24.99
C GLY A 10 -51.40 1.36 25.16
N LEU A 11 -50.91 0.64 26.18
CA LEU A 11 -49.48 0.43 26.41
C LEU A 11 -48.82 -0.42 25.32
N ILE A 12 -49.53 -1.47 24.84
CA ILE A 12 -49.04 -2.34 23.76
C ILE A 12 -49.01 -1.58 22.43
N CYS A 13 -50.00 -0.73 22.15
CA CYS A 13 -50.00 0.12 20.94
C CYS A 13 -48.89 1.19 20.99
N LEU A 14 -48.60 1.78 22.16
CA LEU A 14 -47.48 2.70 22.36
C LEU A 14 -46.12 1.99 22.20
N ALA A 15 -45.98 0.78 22.73
CA ALA A 15 -44.79 -0.04 22.56
C ALA A 15 -44.61 -0.50 21.10
N ALA A 16 -45.69 -0.88 20.41
CA ALA A 16 -45.66 -1.26 19.00
C ALA A 16 -45.37 -0.06 18.07
N LEU A 17 -45.89 1.13 18.38
CA LEU A 17 -45.53 2.39 17.71
C LEU A 17 -44.08 2.77 17.96
N GLY A 18 -43.57 2.56 19.17
CA GLY A 18 -42.16 2.75 19.50
C GLY A 18 -41.24 1.80 18.71
N VAL A 19 -41.60 0.52 18.64
CA VAL A 19 -40.82 -0.51 17.93
C VAL A 19 -40.85 -0.29 16.42
N THR A 20 -42.00 0.07 15.84
CA THR A 20 -42.13 0.39 14.41
C THR A 20 -41.41 1.69 14.04
N ALA A 21 -41.45 2.73 14.88
CA ALA A 21 -40.64 3.93 14.70
C ALA A 21 -39.14 3.64 14.80
N THR A 22 -38.72 2.79 15.74
CA THR A 22 -37.31 2.39 15.90
C THR A 22 -36.82 1.59 14.68
N LEU A 23 -37.64 0.65 14.18
CA LEU A 23 -37.32 -0.12 12.98
C LEU A 23 -37.31 0.74 11.70
N ALA A 24 -38.19 1.74 11.59
CA ALA A 24 -38.19 2.69 10.47
C ALA A 24 -36.97 3.64 10.51
N ILE A 25 -36.51 4.04 11.70
CA ILE A 25 -35.29 4.83 11.89
C ILE A 25 -34.04 4.01 11.55
N MET A 26 -34.01 2.72 11.89
CA MET A 26 -32.93 1.80 11.53
C MET A 26 -32.89 1.44 10.03
N ALA A 27 -34.03 1.50 9.33
CA ALA A 27 -34.14 1.17 7.91
C ALA A 27 -33.77 2.33 6.96
N SER A 28 -33.60 3.55 7.45
CA SER A 28 -33.09 4.66 6.66
C SER A 28 -31.75 5.14 7.22
N GLU A 29 -30.68 4.97 6.45
CA GLU A 29 -29.32 5.37 6.86
C GLU A 29 -29.26 6.84 7.29
N GLY A 30 -30.11 7.70 6.70
CA GLY A 30 -30.25 9.09 7.10
C GLY A 30 -30.79 9.30 8.53
N LEU A 31 -31.76 8.52 9.00
CA LEU A 31 -32.33 8.74 10.33
C LEU A 31 -31.53 8.04 11.43
N ALA A 32 -30.87 6.92 11.11
CA ALA A 32 -30.11 6.13 12.08
C ALA A 32 -28.97 6.93 12.73
N TRP A 33 -28.08 7.54 11.94
CA TRP A 33 -26.97 8.30 12.50
C TRP A 33 -27.45 9.53 13.27
N ARG A 34 -28.51 10.20 12.79
CA ARG A 34 -29.10 11.37 13.45
C ARG A 34 -29.61 11.03 14.85
N ALA A 35 -30.26 9.87 15.00
CA ALA A 35 -30.70 9.37 16.30
C ALA A 35 -29.52 9.09 17.24
N SER A 36 -28.43 8.50 16.72
CA SER A 36 -27.20 8.27 17.49
C SER A 36 -26.56 9.57 17.98
N VAL A 37 -26.49 10.61 17.14
CA VAL A 37 -25.92 11.91 17.52
C VAL A 37 -26.80 12.62 18.56
N VAL A 38 -28.13 12.56 18.41
CA VAL A 38 -29.06 13.09 19.43
C VAL A 38 -28.86 12.35 20.76
N ARG A 39 -28.71 11.03 20.73
CA ARG A 39 -28.44 10.23 21.93
C ARG A 39 -27.13 10.65 22.60
N ALA A 40 -26.04 10.79 21.83
CA ALA A 40 -24.73 11.22 22.34
C ALA A 40 -24.80 12.63 22.96
N LYS A 41 -25.61 13.54 22.38
CA LYS A 41 -25.84 14.85 23.01
C LYS A 41 -26.59 14.75 24.33
N LEU A 42 -27.65 13.93 24.39
CA LEU A 42 -28.46 13.76 25.59
C LEU A 42 -27.73 13.00 26.71
N SER A 43 -26.79 12.12 26.37
CA SER A 43 -25.92 11.43 27.35
C SER A 43 -24.77 12.30 27.86
N GLY A 44 -24.58 13.50 27.30
CA GLY A 44 -23.52 14.43 27.69
C GLY A 44 -22.16 14.16 27.04
N GLU A 45 -22.10 13.28 26.03
CA GLU A 45 -20.87 12.96 25.30
C GLU A 45 -20.47 14.06 24.30
N LEU A 46 -21.40 14.95 23.92
CA LEU A 46 -21.15 16.07 23.00
C LEU A 46 -21.37 17.44 23.68
N PRO A 47 -20.63 17.80 24.74
CA PRO A 47 -20.82 19.07 25.44
C PRO A 47 -20.51 20.30 24.56
N GLU A 48 -19.64 20.16 23.57
CA GLU A 48 -19.10 21.26 22.74
C GLU A 48 -20.11 21.84 21.75
N ILE A 49 -21.14 21.09 21.36
CA ILE A 49 -22.16 21.54 20.40
C ILE A 49 -23.35 22.14 21.15
N PRO A 50 -23.67 23.43 21.03
CA PRO A 50 -24.88 23.99 21.61
C PRO A 50 -26.15 23.28 21.10
N PRO A 51 -27.16 23.01 21.94
CA PRO A 51 -28.37 22.29 21.52
C PRO A 51 -29.09 22.91 20.30
N VAL A 52 -29.09 24.24 20.20
CA VAL A 52 -29.70 24.96 19.07
C VAL A 52 -28.96 24.67 17.75
N ASP A 53 -27.63 24.67 17.78
CA ASP A 53 -26.80 24.38 16.61
C ASP A 53 -26.91 22.91 16.21
N LEU A 54 -27.00 22.00 17.18
CA LEU A 54 -27.21 20.59 16.90
C LEU A 54 -28.51 20.39 16.09
N VAL A 55 -29.62 20.98 16.53
CA VAL A 55 -30.90 20.88 15.81
C VAL A 55 -30.79 21.47 14.40
N LYS A 56 -30.11 22.62 14.27
CA LYS A 56 -29.84 23.26 12.98
C LYS A 56 -29.01 22.37 12.04
N TRP A 57 -28.11 21.55 12.58
CA TRP A 57 -27.19 20.72 11.80
C TRP A 57 -27.71 19.31 11.49
N LEU A 58 -28.73 18.85 12.22
CA LEU A 58 -29.38 17.56 11.96
C LEU A 58 -30.27 17.58 10.71
N VAL A 59 -30.58 18.74 10.13
CA VAL A 59 -31.40 18.81 8.90
C VAL A 59 -30.61 18.38 7.64
N PRO A 60 -31.27 17.83 6.61
CA PRO A 60 -30.62 17.55 5.33
C PRO A 60 -29.97 18.80 4.72
N GLN A 61 -28.87 18.61 3.99
CA GLN A 61 -28.10 19.69 3.33
C GLN A 61 -27.52 20.74 4.30
N SER A 62 -27.42 20.43 5.59
CA SER A 62 -26.69 21.29 6.51
C SER A 62 -25.23 21.45 6.07
N PRO A 63 -24.64 22.65 6.15
CA PRO A 63 -23.23 22.86 5.85
C PRO A 63 -22.28 22.21 6.87
N VAL A 64 -22.80 21.74 8.02
CA VAL A 64 -22.02 20.99 9.01
C VAL A 64 -22.54 19.56 9.05
N TYR A 65 -21.73 18.63 8.55
CA TYR A 65 -22.08 17.22 8.55
C TYR A 65 -21.73 16.59 9.89
N LEU A 66 -22.73 16.00 10.55
CA LEU A 66 -22.58 15.39 11.88
C LEU A 66 -22.55 13.86 11.84
N GLY A 67 -22.61 13.24 10.66
CA GLY A 67 -22.71 11.78 10.54
C GLY A 67 -21.59 11.03 11.24
N GLY A 68 -20.35 11.54 11.17
CA GLY A 68 -19.20 10.93 11.85
C GLY A 68 -19.33 10.85 13.38
N LEU A 69 -20.18 11.70 13.99
CA LEU A 69 -20.43 11.67 15.44
C LEU A 69 -21.26 10.46 15.89
N ALA A 70 -21.90 9.74 14.95
CA ALA A 70 -22.62 8.51 15.28
C ALA A 70 -21.67 7.34 15.57
N ASP A 71 -20.48 7.35 14.97
CA ASP A 71 -19.45 6.31 15.13
C ASP A 71 -18.43 6.70 16.21
N ASP A 72 -18.07 7.98 16.29
CA ASP A 72 -17.16 8.53 17.30
C ASP A 72 -17.67 9.91 17.76
N ALA A 73 -18.15 9.98 18.99
CA ALA A 73 -18.68 11.19 19.63
C ALA A 73 -17.58 12.22 20.00
N ASN A 74 -16.64 12.45 19.09
CA ASN A 74 -15.54 13.39 19.24
C ASN A 74 -15.57 14.43 18.12
N VAL A 75 -16.02 15.65 18.46
CA VAL A 75 -16.13 16.77 17.51
C VAL A 75 -14.81 17.14 16.84
N PHE A 76 -13.67 16.90 17.49
CA PHE A 76 -12.36 17.24 16.93
C PHE A 76 -11.95 16.29 15.81
N LEU A 77 -12.40 15.04 15.84
CA LEU A 77 -12.10 14.04 14.80
C LEU A 77 -13.19 13.97 13.72
N SER A 78 -14.44 14.10 14.14
CA SER A 78 -15.61 13.74 13.33
C SER A 78 -16.23 14.89 12.54
N ILE A 79 -15.99 16.16 12.93
CA ILE A 79 -16.46 17.34 12.18
C ILE A 79 -15.31 17.92 11.37
N GLN A 80 -15.41 17.79 10.04
CA GLN A 80 -14.37 18.19 9.09
C GLN A 80 -14.94 19.09 7.99
N ASN A 81 -14.09 19.93 7.42
CA ASN A 81 -14.40 20.74 6.26
C ASN A 81 -14.18 19.92 4.98
N PHE A 82 -15.25 19.72 4.23
CA PHE A 82 -15.23 18.99 2.96
C PHE A 82 -15.16 19.92 1.73
N LEU A 83 -15.16 21.23 1.93
CA LEU A 83 -15.09 22.19 0.83
C LEU A 83 -13.63 22.32 0.36
N SER A 84 -13.37 21.96 -0.89
CA SER A 84 -12.04 22.06 -1.51
C SER A 84 -12.06 22.58 -2.96
N ASP A 85 -13.23 22.77 -3.56
CA ASP A 85 -13.36 23.28 -4.93
C ASP A 85 -12.91 24.75 -5.03
N GLU A 86 -12.32 25.11 -6.18
CA GLU A 86 -11.78 26.45 -6.45
C GLU A 86 -12.82 27.56 -6.21
N GLU A 87 -14.08 27.34 -6.59
CA GLU A 87 -15.18 28.28 -6.36
C GLU A 87 -15.39 28.59 -4.86
N TYR A 88 -15.32 27.58 -3.99
CA TYR A 88 -15.48 27.75 -2.55
C TYR A 88 -14.28 28.41 -1.91
N VAL A 89 -13.09 28.08 -2.41
CA VAL A 89 -11.84 28.68 -1.97
C VAL A 89 -11.80 30.18 -2.33
N GLU A 90 -12.22 30.56 -3.52
CA GLU A 90 -12.32 31.98 -3.90
C GLU A 90 -13.33 32.75 -3.04
N LYS A 91 -14.51 32.17 -2.79
CA LYS A 91 -15.52 32.75 -1.89
C LYS A 91 -14.94 32.94 -0.49
N GLY A 92 -14.26 31.92 0.01
CA GLY A 92 -13.52 31.94 1.26
C GLY A 92 -12.46 33.03 1.34
N GLY A 93 -11.66 33.21 0.29
CA GLY A 93 -10.64 34.25 0.22
C GLY A 93 -11.22 35.66 0.28
N ARG A 94 -12.35 35.91 -0.39
CA ARG A 94 -13.06 37.20 -0.32
C ARG A 94 -13.62 37.49 1.08
N LEU A 95 -14.11 36.46 1.78
CA LEU A 95 -14.58 36.58 3.16
C LEU A 95 -13.42 36.81 4.14
N TYR A 96 -12.35 36.03 3.99
CA TYR A 96 -11.13 36.14 4.77
C TYR A 96 -10.54 37.56 4.69
N GLY A 97 -10.35 38.09 3.48
CA GLY A 97 -9.81 39.44 3.28
C GLY A 97 -10.63 40.54 3.94
N ARG A 98 -11.96 40.37 4.02
CA ARG A 98 -12.86 41.36 4.61
C ARG A 98 -12.93 41.29 6.13
N LEU A 99 -12.91 40.09 6.70
CA LEU A 99 -13.29 39.86 8.10
C LEU A 99 -12.14 39.38 8.98
N CYS A 100 -11.11 38.77 8.41
CA CYS A 100 -10.05 38.11 9.17
C CYS A 100 -8.67 38.74 8.94
N ALA A 101 -8.40 39.25 7.73
CA ALA A 101 -7.07 39.74 7.34
C ALA A 101 -6.56 40.92 8.18
N SER A 102 -7.44 41.81 8.66
CA SER A 102 -7.05 42.94 9.51
C SER A 102 -6.40 42.51 10.83
N CYS A 103 -6.75 41.33 11.35
CA CYS A 103 -6.16 40.76 12.55
C CYS A 103 -5.06 39.74 12.23
N HIS A 104 -5.26 38.91 11.20
CA HIS A 104 -4.44 37.73 10.92
C HIS A 104 -3.50 37.90 9.71
N GLY A 105 -3.41 39.11 9.16
CA GLY A 105 -2.62 39.42 7.97
C GLY A 105 -3.29 38.95 6.68
N ASP A 106 -3.00 39.62 5.57
CA ASP A 106 -3.56 39.29 4.25
C ASP A 106 -3.20 37.87 3.78
N ASN A 107 -2.06 37.35 4.26
CA ASN A 107 -1.57 36.01 3.98
C ASN A 107 -1.91 34.97 5.08
N GLY A 108 -2.68 35.33 6.11
CA GLY A 108 -3.04 34.41 7.19
C GLY A 108 -1.93 34.03 8.17
N LYS A 109 -0.74 34.62 8.03
CA LYS A 109 0.43 34.34 8.88
C LYS A 109 0.46 35.14 10.19
N GLY A 110 -0.62 35.84 10.51
CA GLY A 110 -0.80 36.57 11.76
C GLY A 110 -0.52 38.06 11.65
N GLY A 111 -0.69 38.73 12.79
CA GLY A 111 -0.54 40.17 12.97
C GLY A 111 -0.86 40.55 14.41
N VAL A 112 -2.06 41.12 14.62
CA VAL A 112 -2.64 41.29 15.97
C VAL A 112 -3.18 39.95 16.51
N GLY A 113 -3.65 39.08 15.60
CA GLY A 113 -4.08 37.71 15.88
C GLY A 113 -3.01 36.67 15.51
N PRO A 114 -3.17 35.41 15.97
CA PRO A 114 -2.23 34.33 15.70
C PRO A 114 -2.14 33.94 14.22
N ASP A 115 -1.04 33.28 13.85
CA ASP A 115 -0.86 32.62 12.55
C ASP A 115 -1.91 31.50 12.37
N LEU A 116 -2.81 31.71 11.42
CA LEU A 116 -3.87 30.78 11.09
C LEU A 116 -3.42 29.72 10.11
N VAL A 117 -2.52 30.04 9.19
CA VAL A 117 -2.02 29.13 8.15
C VAL A 117 -1.21 28.00 8.77
N SER A 118 -0.28 28.31 9.67
CA SER A 118 0.49 27.29 10.41
C SER A 118 -0.39 26.48 11.37
N SER A 119 -1.43 27.12 11.93
CA SER A 119 -2.37 26.46 12.84
C SER A 119 -3.32 25.49 12.12
N ILE A 120 -3.68 25.76 10.87
CA ILE A 120 -4.67 24.95 10.13
C ILE A 120 -4.13 23.55 9.79
N GLY A 121 -2.82 23.41 9.64
CA GLY A 121 -2.17 22.11 9.38
C GLY A 121 -1.84 21.30 10.63
N SER A 122 -1.95 21.90 11.82
CA SER A 122 -1.57 21.29 13.10
C SER A 122 -2.74 21.13 14.08
N LYS A 123 -3.91 21.70 13.78
CA LYS A 123 -5.13 21.62 14.58
C LYS A 123 -6.27 21.06 13.74
N THR A 124 -7.31 20.55 14.40
CA THR A 124 -8.47 20.01 13.69
C THR A 124 -9.37 21.12 13.16
N ASP A 125 -10.09 20.83 12.09
CA ASP A 125 -11.02 21.76 11.42
C ASP A 125 -12.04 22.37 12.40
N TRP A 126 -12.49 21.55 13.37
CA TRP A 126 -13.38 21.99 14.44
C TRP A 126 -12.82 23.14 15.27
N VAL A 127 -11.51 23.17 15.52
CA VAL A 127 -10.86 24.24 16.31
C VAL A 127 -11.00 25.58 15.61
N PHE A 128 -10.81 25.62 14.29
CA PHE A 128 -11.04 26.83 13.50
C PHE A 128 -12.52 27.20 13.50
N PHE A 129 -13.37 26.25 13.13
CA PHE A 129 -14.81 26.50 12.96
C PHE A 129 -15.47 27.03 14.24
N SER A 130 -15.21 26.37 15.37
CA SER A 130 -15.76 26.78 16.66
C SER A 130 -15.18 28.12 17.14
N ALA A 131 -13.94 28.48 16.77
CA ALA A 131 -13.35 29.77 17.10
C ALA A 131 -14.01 30.90 16.32
N VAL A 132 -14.28 30.69 15.04
CA VAL A 132 -14.96 31.68 14.20
C VAL A 132 -16.44 31.81 14.60
N LYS A 133 -17.11 30.68 14.86
CA LYS A 133 -18.54 30.65 15.16
C LYS A 133 -18.89 31.23 16.53
N TRP A 134 -18.12 30.91 17.57
CA TRP A 134 -18.46 31.30 18.95
C TRP A 134 -17.42 32.18 19.62
N GLY A 135 -16.32 32.48 18.94
CA GLY A 135 -15.20 33.19 19.54
C GLY A 135 -14.43 32.36 20.56
N ARG A 136 -13.55 33.02 21.28
CA ARG A 136 -12.77 32.47 22.39
C ARG A 136 -12.91 33.41 23.61
N PRO A 137 -13.65 33.00 24.66
CA PRO A 137 -13.81 33.80 25.87
C PRO A 137 -12.47 34.25 26.44
N GLY A 138 -12.38 35.51 26.87
CA GLY A 138 -11.14 36.08 27.41
C GLY A 138 -10.10 36.48 26.35
N THR A 139 -10.44 36.44 25.06
CA THR A 139 -9.57 36.89 23.97
C THR A 139 -10.26 37.93 23.08
N ALA A 140 -9.50 38.60 22.22
CA ALA A 140 -10.05 39.51 21.21
C ALA A 140 -10.78 38.78 20.07
N MET A 141 -10.73 37.45 20.00
CA MET A 141 -11.45 36.66 19.00
C MET A 141 -12.92 36.51 19.39
N GLY A 142 -13.73 37.50 19.03
CA GLY A 142 -15.19 37.43 19.11
C GLY A 142 -15.79 36.49 18.05
N ALA A 143 -17.04 36.08 18.28
CA ALA A 143 -17.82 35.37 17.27
C ALA A 143 -17.99 36.24 16.01
N GLN A 144 -17.74 35.65 14.84
CA GLN A 144 -17.81 36.35 13.56
C GLN A 144 -19.23 36.25 12.97
N PRO A 145 -19.78 37.32 12.39
CA PRO A 145 -21.16 37.36 11.88
C PRO A 145 -21.26 36.73 10.48
N ILE A 146 -20.81 35.48 10.33
CA ILE A 146 -20.86 34.73 9.07
C ILE A 146 -21.53 33.36 9.25
N ALA A 147 -22.18 32.87 8.19
CA ALA A 147 -22.91 31.62 8.22
C ALA A 147 -21.96 30.41 8.28
N ASP A 148 -22.45 29.28 8.80
CA ASP A 148 -21.66 28.04 8.96
C ASP A 148 -20.94 27.62 7.66
N ARG A 149 -21.61 27.75 6.50
CA ARG A 149 -21.00 27.46 5.20
C ARG A 149 -19.83 28.40 4.88
N GLU A 150 -20.00 29.69 5.14
CA GLU A 150 -19.00 30.72 4.87
C GLU A 150 -17.76 30.55 5.78
N ILE A 151 -17.95 30.04 6.99
CA ILE A 151 -16.85 29.63 7.87
C ILE A 151 -16.03 28.51 7.21
N TRP A 152 -16.71 27.52 6.64
CA TRP A 152 -16.03 26.43 5.90
C TRP A 152 -15.37 26.88 4.61
N GLU A 153 -15.96 27.80 3.87
CA GLU A 153 -15.34 28.40 2.69
C GLU A 153 -14.06 29.15 3.08
N THR A 154 -14.12 29.96 4.16
CA THR A 154 -12.96 30.68 4.71
C THR A 154 -11.85 29.71 5.18
N HIS A 155 -12.25 28.61 5.81
CA HIS A 155 -11.34 27.55 6.23
C HIS A 155 -10.67 26.84 5.03
N ALA A 156 -11.42 26.60 3.94
CA ALA A 156 -10.90 26.00 2.72
C ALA A 156 -9.82 26.88 2.07
N TYR A 157 -10.04 28.20 2.04
CA TYR A 157 -9.05 29.17 1.58
C TYR A 157 -7.75 29.13 2.40
N LEU A 158 -7.86 29.15 3.73
CA LEU A 158 -6.69 29.07 4.60
C LEU A 158 -5.94 27.73 4.47
N LYS A 159 -6.66 26.62 4.23
CA LYS A 159 -6.05 25.32 3.89
C LYS A 159 -5.30 25.38 2.57
N GLN A 160 -5.83 26.06 1.56
CA GLN A 160 -5.14 26.27 0.28
C GLN A 160 -3.89 27.14 0.45
N LEU A 161 -3.95 28.20 1.27
CA LEU A 161 -2.76 28.99 1.60
C LEU A 161 -1.70 28.14 2.32
N GLY A 162 -2.09 27.31 3.28
CA GLY A 162 -1.19 26.35 3.93
C GLY A 162 -0.63 25.29 2.98
N PHE A 163 -1.34 24.96 1.91
CA PHE A 163 -0.87 24.06 0.85
C PHE A 163 0.06 24.76 -0.16
N GLN A 164 -0.14 26.04 -0.44
CA GLN A 164 0.77 26.83 -1.28
C GLN A 164 2.07 27.16 -0.53
N ASP A 165 1.98 27.32 0.78
CA ASP A 165 3.09 27.65 1.68
C ASP A 165 3.80 26.39 2.22
N SER A 166 3.21 25.19 2.08
CA SER A 166 3.92 23.91 2.28
C SER A 166 4.98 23.63 1.22
N GLY A 167 5.22 24.58 0.32
CA GLY A 167 6.52 24.79 -0.32
C GLY A 167 7.59 25.17 0.72
N ALA A 168 8.12 24.14 1.38
CA ALA A 168 9.30 24.13 2.24
C ALA A 168 9.20 24.86 3.60
N ASP A 169 8.92 24.10 4.67
CA ASP A 169 9.51 24.39 5.98
C ASP A 169 11.04 24.20 5.85
N GLY A 170 11.75 25.30 5.65
CA GLY A 170 13.20 25.33 5.47
C GLY A 170 13.98 24.99 6.74
N ALA A 171 14.39 23.73 6.88
CA ALA A 171 15.75 23.41 7.28
C ALA A 171 16.66 23.49 6.03
N PRO A 172 17.95 23.83 6.13
CA PRO A 172 18.76 24.12 4.96
C PRO A 172 18.75 22.94 4.00
N ALA A 173 18.24 23.17 2.78
CA ALA A 173 18.34 22.25 1.66
C ALA A 173 19.76 21.66 1.61
N SER A 174 19.87 20.37 1.32
CA SER A 174 21.17 19.74 1.05
C SER A 174 21.96 20.64 0.11
N ARG A 175 23.09 21.19 0.57
CA ARG A 175 23.95 22.09 -0.22
C ARG A 175 24.48 21.42 -1.49
N THR A 176 24.41 20.09 -1.56
CA THR A 176 24.76 19.29 -2.72
C THR A 176 23.48 18.84 -3.42
N PRO A 177 23.28 19.22 -4.70
CA PRO A 177 22.21 18.67 -5.52
C PRO A 177 22.27 17.14 -5.53
N THR A 178 21.14 16.48 -5.27
CA THR A 178 20.99 15.04 -5.43
C THR A 178 20.62 14.76 -6.88
N TRP A 179 21.42 13.93 -7.55
CA TRP A 179 21.24 13.53 -8.94
C TRP A 179 21.59 12.06 -9.13
N VAL A 180 20.68 11.27 -9.70
CA VAL A 180 20.88 9.85 -10.02
C VAL A 180 20.54 9.60 -11.48
N ASP A 181 21.54 9.60 -12.36
CA ASP A 181 21.29 9.28 -13.77
C ASP A 181 20.85 7.82 -13.97
N ALA A 182 20.15 7.57 -15.09
CA ALA A 182 19.68 6.23 -15.44
C ALA A 182 20.81 5.19 -15.54
N ALA A 183 22.01 5.59 -15.96
CA ALA A 183 23.16 4.70 -16.07
C ALA A 183 23.63 4.19 -14.70
N SER A 184 23.51 5.01 -13.65
CA SER A 184 23.82 4.66 -12.28
C SER A 184 22.84 3.63 -11.72
N ILE A 185 21.56 3.74 -12.06
CA ILE A 185 20.54 2.75 -11.68
C ILE A 185 20.79 1.43 -12.42
N LEU A 186 21.17 1.50 -13.70
CA LEU A 186 21.48 0.33 -14.53
C LEU A 186 22.57 -0.55 -13.95
N VAL A 187 23.57 0.06 -13.29
CA VAL A 187 24.71 -0.63 -12.67
C VAL A 187 24.63 -0.61 -11.13
N SER A 188 23.43 -0.53 -10.55
CA SER A 188 23.26 -0.39 -9.10
C SER A 188 23.83 -1.59 -8.30
N ASP A 189 23.93 -2.77 -8.92
CA ASP A 189 24.62 -3.95 -8.38
C ASP A 189 26.11 -3.71 -8.10
N LYS A 190 26.73 -2.80 -8.86
CA LYS A 190 28.12 -2.35 -8.70
C LYS A 190 28.25 -1.10 -7.82
N ARG A 191 27.14 -0.56 -7.31
CA ARG A 191 27.10 0.61 -6.42
C ARG A 191 26.57 0.23 -5.04
N PRO A 192 27.24 -0.68 -4.31
CA PRO A 192 26.66 -1.29 -3.10
C PRO A 192 26.50 -0.33 -1.92
N SER A 193 27.08 0.86 -1.98
CA SER A 193 26.84 1.93 -1.00
C SER A 193 25.45 2.55 -1.12
N GLU A 194 24.74 2.34 -2.24
CA GLU A 194 23.44 2.92 -2.54
C GLU A 194 22.38 1.83 -2.74
N TRP A 195 21.11 2.20 -2.61
CA TRP A 195 19.95 1.35 -2.86
C TRP A 195 18.98 2.10 -3.78
N LEU A 196 19.16 1.95 -5.10
CA LEU A 196 18.58 2.86 -6.09
C LEU A 196 17.25 2.40 -6.70
N THR A 197 16.82 1.16 -6.45
CA THR A 197 15.52 0.64 -6.90
C THR A 197 14.79 -0.05 -5.75
N PHE A 198 13.49 -0.32 -5.92
CA PHE A 198 12.71 -1.09 -4.95
C PHE A 198 13.45 -2.35 -4.49
N ALA A 199 14.00 -3.14 -5.42
CA ALA A 199 14.72 -4.37 -5.14
C ALA A 199 16.25 -4.23 -5.05
N GLY A 200 16.79 -3.01 -4.97
CA GLY A 200 18.22 -2.70 -4.96
C GLY A 200 18.87 -2.73 -6.35
N ASN A 201 18.37 -3.56 -7.27
CA ASN A 201 18.72 -3.56 -8.69
C ASN A 201 17.52 -3.89 -9.58
N TYR A 202 17.70 -3.76 -10.89
CA TYR A 202 16.66 -4.09 -11.88
C TYR A 202 16.34 -5.59 -11.95
N ALA A 203 17.28 -6.45 -11.57
CA ALA A 203 17.13 -7.90 -11.61
C ALA A 203 16.31 -8.49 -10.44
N GLY A 204 15.86 -7.65 -9.49
CA GLY A 204 15.01 -8.09 -8.38
C GLY A 204 15.76 -8.75 -7.21
N HIS A 205 17.08 -8.58 -7.09
CA HIS A 205 17.88 -9.45 -6.21
C HIS A 205 17.75 -9.18 -4.72
N ARG A 206 17.53 -7.94 -4.29
CA ARG A 206 17.62 -7.53 -2.87
C ARG A 206 18.86 -8.11 -2.15
N HIS A 207 19.98 -8.19 -2.87
CA HIS A 207 21.26 -8.65 -2.35
C HIS A 207 22.26 -7.51 -2.40
N SER A 208 22.88 -7.20 -1.28
CA SER A 208 23.92 -6.18 -1.20
C SER A 208 25.30 -6.80 -1.25
N MET A 209 26.18 -6.23 -2.07
CA MET A 209 27.60 -6.63 -2.11
C MET A 209 28.40 -6.13 -0.89
N LEU A 210 27.78 -5.34 0.02
CA LEU A 210 28.42 -4.93 1.25
C LEU A 210 28.63 -6.12 2.20
N SER A 211 29.79 -6.18 2.83
CA SER A 211 30.22 -7.33 3.64
C SER A 211 30.90 -6.96 4.96
N SER A 212 30.91 -5.69 5.36
CA SER A 212 31.54 -5.29 6.62
C SER A 212 30.73 -5.80 7.82
N ILE A 213 29.40 -5.88 7.69
CA ILE A 213 28.54 -6.70 8.54
C ILE A 213 28.55 -8.14 8.00
N SER A 214 29.02 -9.07 8.81
CA SER A 214 29.22 -10.46 8.44
C SER A 214 28.75 -11.42 9.53
N LYS A 215 28.76 -12.73 9.20
CA LYS A 215 28.45 -13.79 10.17
C LYS A 215 29.26 -13.71 11.46
N GLN A 216 30.48 -13.18 11.39
CA GLN A 216 31.40 -13.12 12.53
C GLN A 216 31.12 -11.96 13.48
N ASN A 217 30.45 -10.90 13.01
CA ASN A 217 30.29 -9.67 13.79
C ASN A 217 28.85 -9.15 13.87
N VAL A 218 27.88 -9.74 13.17
CA VAL A 218 26.47 -9.31 13.18
C VAL A 218 25.86 -9.27 14.58
N SER A 219 26.33 -10.10 15.52
CA SER A 219 25.91 -10.06 16.93
C SER A 219 26.23 -8.73 17.65
N LYS A 220 27.12 -7.92 17.07
CA LYS A 220 27.52 -6.60 17.58
C LYS A 220 26.69 -5.46 16.99
N LEU A 221 25.73 -5.72 16.10
CA LEU A 221 24.87 -4.68 15.53
C LEU A 221 24.14 -3.90 16.63
N ARG A 222 24.07 -2.58 16.45
CA ARG A 222 23.33 -1.65 17.32
C ARG A 222 22.55 -0.68 16.44
N VAL A 223 21.52 -0.08 17.02
CA VAL A 223 20.82 1.05 16.40
C VAL A 223 21.82 2.21 16.27
N ALA A 224 22.01 2.70 15.05
CA ALA A 224 22.82 3.87 14.74
C ALA A 224 21.96 5.14 14.84
N TRP A 225 20.76 5.10 14.27
CA TRP A 225 19.78 6.17 14.36
C TRP A 225 18.35 5.64 14.19
N VAL A 226 17.37 6.45 14.61
CA VAL A 226 15.94 6.20 14.43
C VAL A 226 15.28 7.51 13.99
N ALA A 227 14.47 7.44 12.94
CA ALA A 227 13.64 8.54 12.48
C ALA A 227 12.17 8.21 12.70
N GLN A 228 11.42 9.12 13.35
CA GLN A 228 9.98 9.00 13.48
C GLN A 228 9.31 9.49 12.19
N LEU A 229 8.55 8.62 11.54
CA LEU A 229 7.80 8.94 10.33
C LEU A 229 6.38 9.35 10.73
N ARG A 230 5.78 10.29 9.99
CA ARG A 230 4.33 10.48 10.10
C ARG A 230 3.66 9.40 9.28
N SER A 231 2.92 8.53 9.96
CA SER A 231 2.10 7.51 9.33
C SER A 231 0.75 7.49 10.01
N ALA A 232 -0.32 7.35 9.23
CA ALA A 232 -1.67 7.15 9.81
C ALA A 232 -1.83 5.74 10.40
N SER A 233 -0.89 4.84 10.15
CA SER A 233 -0.95 3.44 10.56
C SER A 233 0.43 2.87 10.88
N GLU A 234 0.50 1.92 11.82
CA GLU A 234 1.69 1.11 12.10
C GLU A 234 2.10 0.15 10.96
N PHE A 235 1.37 0.15 9.82
CA PHE A 235 1.61 -0.71 8.68
C PHE A 235 2.41 -0.03 7.57
N LEU A 236 3.69 0.26 7.83
CA LEU A 236 4.61 0.73 6.79
C LEU A 236 5.14 -0.46 5.96
N GLU A 237 4.99 -0.37 4.63
CA GLU A 237 5.41 -1.41 3.68
C GLU A 237 6.58 -0.97 2.77
N ALA A 238 7.05 0.28 2.92
CA ALA A 238 7.95 0.87 1.95
C ALA A 238 9.34 0.21 1.88
N SER A 239 9.95 0.15 0.70
CA SER A 239 11.39 -0.07 0.60
C SER A 239 12.06 1.30 0.45
N PRO A 240 12.87 1.75 1.41
CA PRO A 240 13.57 3.04 1.26
C PRO A 240 14.48 3.03 0.04
N ILE A 241 14.58 4.18 -0.64
CA ILE A 241 15.59 4.43 -1.66
C ILE A 241 16.71 5.21 -1.00
N VAL A 242 17.95 4.76 -1.17
CA VAL A 242 19.11 5.36 -0.51
C VAL A 242 20.12 5.78 -1.55
N THR A 243 20.42 7.07 -1.59
CA THR A 243 21.54 7.64 -2.35
C THR A 243 22.76 7.78 -1.45
N SER A 244 23.85 8.30 -1.98
CA SER A 244 25.09 8.51 -1.23
C SER A 244 24.94 9.29 0.09
N ASN A 245 23.91 10.13 0.23
CA ASN A 245 23.69 10.97 1.42
C ASN A 245 22.24 11.04 1.92
N LEU A 246 21.24 10.69 1.12
CA LEU A 246 19.83 10.80 1.50
C LEU A 246 19.10 9.46 1.43
N VAL A 247 18.18 9.27 2.38
CA VAL A 247 17.17 8.22 2.39
C VAL A 247 15.82 8.81 2.04
N PHE A 248 15.16 8.28 1.01
CA PHE A 248 13.81 8.65 0.60
C PHE A 248 12.83 7.54 0.95
N VAL A 249 11.72 7.91 1.60
CA VAL A 249 10.70 6.95 2.01
C VAL A 249 9.32 7.58 2.00
N THR A 250 8.30 6.81 1.60
CA THR A 250 6.91 7.25 1.67
C THR A 250 6.40 7.25 3.10
N GLN A 251 5.69 8.29 3.45
CA GLN A 251 4.92 8.46 4.69
C GLN A 251 3.45 8.20 4.39
N SER A 252 3.01 6.95 4.55
CA SER A 252 1.64 6.57 4.20
C SER A 252 0.61 7.19 5.17
N PRO A 253 -0.51 7.77 4.68
CA PRO A 253 -0.94 7.78 3.29
C PRO A 253 -0.58 9.06 2.51
N GLU A 254 0.06 10.05 3.13
CA GLU A 254 0.01 11.45 2.65
C GLU A 254 1.33 12.03 2.11
N GLY A 255 2.39 11.26 1.86
CA GLY A 255 3.58 11.87 1.25
C GLY A 255 4.88 11.10 1.24
N VAL A 256 5.98 11.86 1.18
CA VAL A 256 7.38 11.38 1.10
C VAL A 256 8.24 12.24 2.00
N VAL A 257 9.28 11.63 2.59
CA VAL A 257 10.31 12.34 3.35
C VAL A 257 11.69 11.95 2.87
N ALA A 258 12.60 12.94 2.90
CA ALA A 258 14.02 12.72 2.78
C ALA A 258 14.71 12.90 4.13
N LEU A 259 15.58 11.96 4.47
CA LEU A 259 16.36 11.95 5.71
C LEU A 259 17.84 11.90 5.36
N ASP A 260 18.69 12.49 6.20
CA ASP A 260 20.13 12.28 6.13
C ASP A 260 20.44 10.79 6.40
N ALA A 261 21.22 10.16 5.50
CA ALA A 261 21.49 8.73 5.58
C ALA A 261 22.39 8.34 6.77
N THR A 262 23.11 9.30 7.37
CA THR A 262 24.01 9.05 8.50
C THR A 262 23.34 9.29 9.84
N THR A 263 22.44 10.28 9.93
CA THR A 263 21.85 10.73 11.21
C THR A 263 20.35 10.41 11.32
N GLY A 264 19.66 10.17 10.20
CA GLY A 264 18.20 10.06 10.17
C GLY A 264 17.48 11.40 10.36
N GLU A 265 18.19 12.53 10.38
CA GLU A 265 17.58 13.85 10.50
C GLU A 265 16.76 14.19 9.25
N LYS A 266 15.59 14.79 9.45
CA LYS A 266 14.70 15.18 8.37
C LYS A 266 15.31 16.34 7.58
N VAL A 267 15.50 16.13 6.27
CA VAL A 267 15.99 17.15 5.34
C VAL A 267 14.82 17.92 4.73
N TRP A 268 13.85 17.20 4.17
CA TRP A 268 12.61 17.78 3.66
C TRP A 268 11.47 16.77 3.76
N GLU A 269 10.24 17.26 3.71
CA GLU A 269 9.03 16.45 3.68
C GLU A 269 8.05 17.04 2.65
N PHE A 270 7.48 16.19 1.81
CA PHE A 270 6.42 16.53 0.89
C PHE A 270 5.11 15.91 1.36
N ARG A 271 4.02 16.68 1.31
CA ARG A 271 2.68 16.19 1.66
C ARG A 271 1.66 16.47 0.57
N ARG A 272 0.78 15.49 0.37
CA ARG A 272 -0.38 15.56 -0.51
C ARG A 272 -1.58 14.95 0.21
N PRO A 273 -2.50 15.77 0.74
CA PRO A 273 -3.74 15.29 1.33
C PRO A 273 -4.51 14.40 0.36
N LEU A 274 -5.18 13.37 0.89
CA LEU A 274 -5.98 12.46 0.09
C LEU A 274 -7.48 12.71 0.29
N PRO A 275 -8.32 12.46 -0.73
CA PRO A 275 -9.76 12.47 -0.56
C PRO A 275 -10.23 11.34 0.37
N SER A 276 -11.42 11.50 0.96
CA SER A 276 -12.10 10.42 1.70
C SER A 276 -12.68 9.37 0.75
N GLY A 277 -13.02 8.19 1.28
CA GLY A 277 -13.68 7.13 0.51
C GLY A 277 -12.77 6.38 -0.47
N LEU A 278 -11.47 6.29 -0.19
CA LEU A 278 -10.52 5.57 -1.04
C LEU A 278 -10.83 4.06 -1.13
N PRO A 279 -10.77 3.44 -2.32
CA PRO A 279 -11.01 2.01 -2.53
C PRO A 279 -9.77 1.17 -2.15
N VAL A 280 -9.50 1.06 -0.85
CA VAL A 280 -8.35 0.30 -0.33
C VAL A 280 -8.81 -1.03 0.28
N CYS A 281 -8.43 -2.16 -0.31
CA CYS A 281 -8.80 -3.49 0.19
C CYS A 281 -8.06 -3.83 1.50
N CYS A 282 -6.80 -3.40 1.58
CA CYS A 282 -5.79 -4.10 2.36
C CYS A 282 -4.95 -3.13 3.23
N GLY A 283 -5.55 -2.00 3.60
CA GLY A 283 -4.94 -0.94 4.38
C GLY A 283 -4.42 0.23 3.54
N GLN A 284 -4.19 1.36 4.21
CA GLN A 284 -3.61 2.57 3.62
C GLN A 284 -2.08 2.44 3.60
N VAL A 285 -1.56 1.57 2.73
CA VAL A 285 -0.13 1.23 2.65
C VAL A 285 0.51 1.75 1.38
N ASN A 286 1.83 1.96 1.42
CA ASN A 286 2.63 2.32 0.26
C ASN A 286 3.99 1.60 0.29
N ARG A 287 4.46 1.12 -0.87
CA ARG A 287 5.68 0.31 -1.02
C ARG A 287 6.94 1.12 -1.36
N GLY A 288 6.84 2.44 -1.48
CA GLY A 288 8.00 3.33 -1.53
C GLY A 288 8.03 4.21 -2.78
N VAL A 289 9.23 4.70 -3.08
CA VAL A 289 9.49 5.68 -4.14
C VAL A 289 10.42 5.11 -5.21
N ALA A 290 10.55 5.82 -6.33
CA ALA A 290 11.66 5.70 -7.26
C ALA A 290 12.46 7.00 -7.31
N ILE A 291 13.70 6.94 -7.78
CA ILE A 291 14.54 8.11 -8.04
C ILE A 291 15.10 8.06 -9.46
N LEU A 292 15.14 9.20 -10.14
CA LEU A 292 15.80 9.37 -11.43
C LEU A 292 16.11 10.85 -11.63
N ASP A 293 17.30 11.13 -12.13
CA ASP A 293 17.86 12.47 -12.28
C ASP A 293 17.75 13.23 -10.95
N ASP A 294 17.17 14.41 -10.95
CA ASP A 294 16.94 15.25 -9.76
C ASP A 294 15.58 14.99 -9.09
N SER A 295 14.89 13.88 -9.41
CA SER A 295 13.47 13.69 -9.09
C SER A 295 13.20 12.40 -8.32
N VAL A 296 12.34 12.50 -7.31
CA VAL A 296 11.75 11.37 -6.58
C VAL A 296 10.30 11.21 -7.01
N PHE A 297 9.92 9.99 -7.35
CA PHE A 297 8.60 9.64 -7.87
C PHE A 297 7.88 8.71 -6.91
N PHE A 298 6.59 8.96 -6.67
CA PHE A 298 5.77 8.08 -5.86
C PHE A 298 4.32 8.08 -6.32
N ALA A 299 3.64 6.96 -6.08
CA ALA A 299 2.23 6.82 -6.39
C ALA A 299 1.38 7.05 -5.12
N THR A 300 0.20 7.62 -5.28
CA THR A 300 -0.72 7.94 -4.18
C THR A 300 -1.93 7.00 -4.19
N LEU A 301 -2.57 6.81 -3.02
CA LEU A 301 -3.69 5.87 -2.89
C LEU A 301 -4.92 6.26 -3.72
N ASP A 302 -5.08 7.54 -4.07
CA ASP A 302 -6.11 8.05 -5.00
C ASP A 302 -5.68 8.00 -6.48
N ALA A 303 -4.71 7.14 -6.81
CA ALA A 303 -4.25 6.83 -8.16
C ALA A 303 -3.63 8.01 -8.93
N HIS A 304 -2.76 8.78 -8.27
CA HIS A 304 -1.89 9.76 -8.94
C HIS A 304 -0.43 9.33 -8.88
N LEU A 305 0.35 9.78 -9.87
CA LEU A 305 1.80 9.72 -9.89
C LEU A 305 2.35 11.13 -9.68
N VAL A 306 3.23 11.30 -8.70
CA VAL A 306 3.79 12.61 -8.32
C VAL A 306 5.30 12.57 -8.43
N ALA A 307 5.87 13.65 -8.97
CA ALA A 307 7.31 13.89 -8.94
C ALA A 307 7.63 15.10 -8.05
N VAL A 308 8.64 14.93 -7.20
CA VAL A 308 9.21 16.00 -6.37
C VAL A 308 10.72 16.10 -6.62
N ASN A 309 11.30 17.28 -6.47
CA ASN A 309 12.74 17.42 -6.56
C ASN A 309 13.43 16.70 -5.39
N ALA A 310 14.41 15.85 -5.70
CA ALA A 310 15.11 14.99 -4.73
C ALA A 310 15.89 15.79 -3.67
N SER A 311 16.31 17.01 -3.98
CA SER A 311 17.10 17.84 -3.07
C SER A 311 16.24 18.70 -2.15
N THR A 312 15.06 19.11 -2.60
CA THR A 312 14.23 20.12 -1.92
C THR A 312 12.83 19.66 -1.52
N GLY A 313 12.35 18.55 -2.09
CA GLY A 313 10.98 18.07 -1.89
C GLY A 313 9.91 18.89 -2.65
N LEU A 314 10.30 19.89 -3.44
CA LEU A 314 9.34 20.71 -4.19
C LEU A 314 8.69 19.90 -5.30
N LYS A 315 7.35 19.96 -5.40
CA LYS A 315 6.58 19.31 -6.47
C LYS A 315 7.03 19.83 -7.84
N LYS A 316 7.34 18.90 -8.75
CA LYS A 316 7.65 19.20 -10.15
C LYS A 316 6.42 19.02 -11.02
N TRP A 317 5.75 17.87 -10.92
CA TRP A 317 4.54 17.57 -11.66
C TRP A 317 3.69 16.51 -10.94
N GLU A 318 2.45 16.38 -11.38
CA GLU A 318 1.48 15.40 -10.87
C GLU A 318 0.56 14.97 -12.01
N THR A 319 0.36 13.65 -12.14
CA THR A 319 -0.48 13.04 -13.17
C THR A 319 -1.54 12.16 -12.53
N LYS A 320 -2.81 12.38 -12.88
CA LYS A 320 -3.90 11.44 -12.57
C LYS A 320 -3.75 10.19 -13.44
N VAL A 321 -3.41 9.05 -12.83
CA VAL A 321 -3.18 7.77 -13.52
C VAL A 321 -4.51 7.05 -13.77
N ALA A 322 -5.40 7.08 -12.78
CA ALA A 322 -6.76 6.55 -12.87
C ALA A 322 -7.71 7.35 -11.95
N ASP A 323 -9.01 7.04 -11.98
CA ASP A 323 -9.98 7.62 -11.04
C ASP A 323 -10.23 6.66 -9.87
N PHE A 324 -9.96 7.11 -8.64
CA PHE A 324 -10.22 6.31 -7.45
C PHE A 324 -11.71 6.03 -7.25
N ARG A 325 -12.61 6.86 -7.79
CA ARG A 325 -14.06 6.64 -7.74
C ARG A 325 -14.50 5.43 -8.55
N ASP A 326 -13.67 5.00 -9.51
CA ASP A 326 -13.90 3.79 -10.29
C ASP A 326 -13.39 2.51 -9.61
N GLY A 327 -12.78 2.62 -8.42
CA GLY A 327 -12.22 1.51 -7.65
C GLY A 327 -10.69 1.42 -7.68
N TYR A 328 -10.01 2.31 -8.41
CA TYR A 328 -8.55 2.26 -8.53
C TYR A 328 -7.84 2.83 -7.29
N SER A 329 -6.73 2.18 -6.93
CA SER A 329 -5.74 2.74 -6.02
C SER A 329 -4.33 2.41 -6.52
N MET A 330 -3.30 3.03 -5.94
CA MET A 330 -1.91 2.68 -6.24
C MET A 330 -1.13 2.53 -4.94
N THR A 331 -0.62 1.33 -4.69
CA THR A 331 0.14 0.97 -3.47
C THR A 331 1.59 0.57 -3.76
N GLY A 332 1.90 0.19 -5.00
CA GLY A 332 3.23 -0.23 -5.43
C GLY A 332 4.22 0.94 -5.58
N ALA A 333 5.52 0.66 -5.41
CA ALA A 333 6.56 1.62 -5.72
C ALA A 333 6.71 1.76 -7.25
N PRO A 334 6.89 2.98 -7.79
CA PRO A 334 7.22 3.14 -9.19
C PRO A 334 8.56 2.49 -9.56
N LEU A 335 8.78 2.21 -10.85
CA LEU A 335 10.07 1.81 -11.39
C LEU A 335 10.58 2.90 -12.33
N ALA A 336 11.64 3.61 -11.94
CA ALA A 336 12.35 4.51 -12.84
C ALA A 336 13.23 3.72 -13.81
N LEU A 337 13.16 4.04 -15.10
CA LEU A 337 13.90 3.35 -16.16
C LEU A 337 14.23 4.30 -17.32
N GLY A 338 15.50 4.58 -17.56
CA GLY A 338 15.89 5.46 -18.67
C GLY A 338 15.31 6.86 -18.48
N ASP A 339 14.34 7.23 -19.31
CA ASP A 339 13.64 8.52 -19.34
C ASP A 339 12.20 8.44 -18.81
N ARG A 340 11.80 7.32 -18.20
CA ARG A 340 10.41 7.06 -17.83
C ARG A 340 10.25 6.48 -16.43
N VAL A 341 9.01 6.54 -15.95
CA VAL A 341 8.57 5.97 -14.69
C VAL A 341 7.41 5.02 -14.97
N ILE A 342 7.58 3.76 -14.61
CA ILE A 342 6.60 2.70 -14.84
C ILE A 342 5.83 2.44 -13.55
N VAL A 343 4.51 2.33 -13.67
CA VAL A 343 3.60 2.10 -12.56
C VAL A 343 2.55 1.04 -12.90
N GLY A 344 2.05 0.39 -11.86
CA GLY A 344 0.87 -0.45 -11.90
C GLY A 344 -0.27 0.13 -11.06
N VAL A 345 -1.39 -0.59 -11.01
CA VAL A 345 -2.58 -0.21 -10.25
C VAL A 345 -3.02 -1.33 -9.30
N ALA A 346 -3.87 -0.99 -8.34
CA ALA A 346 -4.57 -1.91 -7.45
C ALA A 346 -6.10 -1.68 -7.56
N GLY A 347 -6.89 -2.61 -7.01
CA GLY A 347 -8.35 -2.49 -6.96
C GLY A 347 -9.12 -3.65 -7.60
N ALA A 348 -8.52 -4.84 -7.75
CA ALA A 348 -9.23 -6.01 -8.29
C ALA A 348 -10.52 -6.31 -7.49
N GLU A 349 -10.47 -6.15 -6.17
CA GLU A 349 -11.61 -6.29 -5.26
C GLU A 349 -12.68 -5.19 -5.42
N PHE A 350 -12.49 -4.24 -6.34
CA PHE A 350 -13.39 -3.14 -6.65
C PHE A 350 -13.80 -3.10 -8.14
N ALA A 351 -13.68 -4.22 -8.85
CA ALA A 351 -14.18 -4.38 -10.23
C ALA A 351 -13.49 -3.46 -11.26
N VAL A 352 -12.18 -3.24 -11.10
CA VAL A 352 -11.37 -2.45 -12.05
C VAL A 352 -10.82 -3.31 -13.20
N ARG A 353 -10.23 -2.66 -14.22
CA ARG A 353 -9.45 -3.30 -15.28
C ARG A 353 -7.97 -2.97 -15.06
N GLY A 354 -7.16 -3.98 -14.75
CA GLY A 354 -5.73 -3.79 -14.48
C GLY A 354 -4.95 -3.32 -15.71
N PHE A 355 -3.84 -2.63 -15.45
CA PHE A 355 -2.91 -2.19 -16.48
C PHE A 355 -1.52 -1.88 -15.92
N ILE A 356 -0.54 -1.75 -16.82
CA ILE A 356 0.81 -1.24 -16.55
C ILE A 356 0.99 -0.02 -17.47
N ALA A 357 1.56 1.06 -16.96
CA ALA A 357 1.76 2.28 -17.74
C ALA A 357 3.15 2.87 -17.51
N ALA A 358 3.74 3.44 -18.55
CA ALA A 358 4.94 4.26 -18.45
C ALA A 358 4.62 5.72 -18.72
N TYR A 359 5.17 6.59 -17.88
CA TYR A 359 5.07 8.02 -17.97
C TYR A 359 6.45 8.63 -18.15
N SER A 360 6.55 9.73 -18.88
CA SER A 360 7.77 10.52 -18.99
C SER A 360 8.21 11.00 -17.61
N ALA A 361 9.48 10.78 -17.27
CA ALA A 361 10.03 11.22 -15.99
C ALA A 361 10.10 12.75 -15.88
N SER A 362 10.21 13.47 -17.01
CA SER A 362 10.39 14.92 -17.03
C SER A 362 9.11 15.69 -16.76
N ASP A 363 7.97 15.22 -17.28
CA ASP A 363 6.71 15.97 -17.27
C ASP A 363 5.46 15.15 -16.91
N GLY A 364 5.60 13.85 -16.69
CA GLY A 364 4.48 12.98 -16.31
C GLY A 364 3.50 12.67 -17.45
N SER A 365 3.86 12.93 -18.70
CA SER A 365 3.04 12.55 -19.87
C SER A 365 3.03 11.03 -20.10
N LEU A 366 1.89 10.47 -20.50
CA LEU A 366 1.76 9.03 -20.78
C LEU A 366 2.54 8.64 -22.05
N LEU A 367 3.45 7.68 -21.95
CA LEU A 367 4.23 7.16 -23.07
C LEU A 367 3.60 5.91 -23.68
N TRP A 368 3.23 4.94 -22.83
CA TRP A 368 2.53 3.73 -23.24
C TRP A 368 1.71 3.15 -22.08
N LYS A 369 0.71 2.35 -22.44
CA LYS A 369 -0.13 1.61 -21.50
C LYS A 369 -0.40 0.20 -22.05
N PHE A 370 -0.30 -0.80 -21.19
CA PHE A 370 -0.66 -2.19 -21.46
C PHE A 370 -1.79 -2.61 -20.51
N ASP A 371 -2.98 -2.88 -21.04
CA ASP A 371 -4.10 -3.42 -20.25
C ASP A 371 -3.88 -4.93 -20.00
N THR A 372 -3.92 -5.37 -18.74
CA THR A 372 -3.69 -6.77 -18.36
C THR A 372 -4.92 -7.64 -18.51
N VAL A 373 -6.10 -7.03 -18.64
CA VAL A 373 -7.33 -7.70 -19.07
C VAL A 373 -7.57 -7.27 -20.52
N PRO A 374 -7.52 -8.16 -21.52
CA PRO A 374 -7.68 -7.82 -22.93
C PRO A 374 -9.14 -7.53 -23.32
N GLY A 375 -9.34 -6.48 -24.10
CA GLY A 375 -10.60 -6.09 -24.71
C GLY A 375 -10.82 -6.76 -26.09
N PRO A 376 -11.97 -6.53 -26.73
CA PRO A 376 -12.30 -7.16 -28.01
C PRO A 376 -11.22 -6.94 -29.08
N GLY A 377 -10.75 -8.04 -29.69
CA GLY A 377 -9.71 -8.03 -30.71
C GLY A 377 -8.27 -8.13 -30.18
N GLU A 378 -8.08 -8.12 -28.86
CA GLU A 378 -6.77 -8.31 -28.22
C GLU A 378 -6.52 -9.78 -27.87
N LEU A 379 -5.25 -10.18 -27.84
CA LEU A 379 -4.84 -11.54 -27.46
C LEU A 379 -5.32 -11.87 -26.05
N GLY A 380 -5.99 -13.01 -25.89
CA GLY A 380 -6.51 -13.52 -24.61
C GLY A 380 -7.94 -13.06 -24.28
N HIS A 381 -8.55 -12.17 -25.08
CA HIS A 381 -9.93 -11.72 -24.87
C HIS A 381 -10.95 -12.86 -24.89
N ASP A 382 -10.72 -13.82 -25.78
CA ASP A 382 -11.51 -15.05 -25.94
C ASP A 382 -11.53 -15.94 -24.69
N THR A 383 -10.63 -15.69 -23.73
CA THR A 383 -10.61 -16.38 -22.44
C THR A 383 -11.51 -15.74 -21.37
N TRP A 384 -12.28 -14.70 -21.72
CA TRP A 384 -13.26 -14.05 -20.86
C TRP A 384 -14.68 -14.26 -21.39
N ALA A 385 -15.56 -14.81 -20.55
CA ALA A 385 -16.95 -14.98 -20.92
C ALA A 385 -17.71 -13.64 -20.95
N GLY A 386 -18.39 -13.36 -22.06
CA GLY A 386 -19.26 -12.20 -22.23
C GLY A 386 -18.54 -10.88 -21.90
N ASP A 387 -19.13 -10.11 -20.99
CA ASP A 387 -18.62 -8.79 -20.59
C ASP A 387 -17.75 -8.81 -19.32
N SER A 388 -17.38 -10.00 -18.81
CA SER A 388 -16.60 -10.12 -17.57
C SER A 388 -15.24 -9.42 -17.62
N TRP A 389 -14.66 -9.23 -18.81
CA TRP A 389 -13.42 -8.48 -19.02
C TRP A 389 -13.51 -7.00 -18.62
N LYS A 390 -14.70 -6.39 -18.62
CA LYS A 390 -14.89 -4.96 -18.26
C LYS A 390 -14.61 -4.68 -16.78
N THR A 391 -14.72 -5.71 -15.94
CA THR A 391 -14.49 -5.67 -14.49
C THR A 391 -13.48 -6.73 -14.06
N GLY A 392 -12.60 -7.15 -14.96
CA GLY A 392 -11.85 -8.40 -14.83
C GLY A 392 -10.75 -8.41 -13.76
N GLY A 393 -10.47 -7.32 -13.06
CA GLY A 393 -9.40 -7.26 -12.06
C GLY A 393 -8.02 -7.28 -12.71
N ALA A 394 -7.22 -8.31 -12.42
CA ALA A 394 -5.88 -8.53 -12.95
C ALA A 394 -4.93 -7.34 -12.70
N THR A 395 -4.98 -6.78 -11.49
CA THR A 395 -4.22 -5.56 -11.14
C THR A 395 -2.73 -5.85 -10.89
N THR A 396 -1.89 -4.83 -10.87
CA THR A 396 -0.42 -4.92 -11.06
C THR A 396 0.32 -4.22 -9.92
N TRP A 397 -0.16 -4.47 -8.71
CA TRP A 397 0.04 -3.63 -7.53
C TRP A 397 1.45 -3.72 -6.87
N SER A 398 2.39 -4.46 -7.45
CA SER A 398 3.77 -4.57 -6.98
C SER A 398 4.76 -4.33 -8.12
N THR A 399 5.95 -3.82 -7.80
CA THR A 399 6.98 -3.44 -8.77
C THR A 399 7.57 -4.67 -9.48
N GLY A 400 7.74 -4.58 -10.81
CA GLY A 400 8.37 -5.62 -11.62
C GLY A 400 9.91 -5.64 -11.58
N ALA A 401 10.51 -6.43 -12.47
CA ALA A 401 11.95 -6.48 -12.75
C ALA A 401 12.23 -6.08 -14.20
N TYR A 402 13.48 -5.73 -14.49
CA TYR A 402 13.94 -5.30 -15.81
C TYR A 402 15.23 -6.01 -16.21
N ASP A 403 15.26 -6.52 -17.45
CA ASP A 403 16.46 -7.04 -18.11
C ASP A 403 16.94 -6.03 -19.15
N ALA A 404 18.10 -5.44 -18.87
CA ALA A 404 18.71 -4.44 -19.74
C ALA A 404 19.29 -4.99 -21.03
N GLU A 405 19.74 -6.25 -21.03
CA GLU A 405 20.31 -6.88 -22.23
C GLU A 405 19.21 -7.17 -23.25
N LEU A 406 18.03 -7.57 -22.77
CA LEU A 406 16.88 -7.89 -23.63
C LEU A 406 15.94 -6.69 -23.86
N ASN A 407 16.07 -5.63 -23.07
CA ASN A 407 15.14 -4.49 -22.96
C ASN A 407 13.71 -4.95 -22.63
N VAL A 408 13.58 -5.79 -21.59
CA VAL A 408 12.30 -6.43 -21.20
C VAL A 408 11.94 -6.12 -19.75
N LEU A 409 10.70 -5.71 -19.53
CA LEU A 409 10.05 -5.62 -18.23
C LEU A 409 9.31 -6.92 -17.93
N TYR A 410 9.52 -7.49 -16.76
CA TYR A 410 8.73 -8.60 -16.23
C TYR A 410 7.87 -8.09 -15.10
N TRP A 411 6.55 -8.17 -15.26
CA TRP A 411 5.60 -7.65 -14.29
C TRP A 411 4.56 -8.68 -13.91
N GLY A 412 4.30 -8.78 -12.61
CA GLY A 412 3.35 -9.73 -12.05
C GLY A 412 1.91 -9.20 -12.10
N VAL A 413 0.98 -10.06 -12.53
CA VAL A 413 -0.44 -9.73 -12.67
C VAL A 413 -1.25 -10.46 -11.59
N GLY A 414 -2.13 -9.71 -10.95
CA GLY A 414 -2.98 -10.14 -9.85
C GLY A 414 -4.15 -11.04 -10.25
N ASN A 415 -5.00 -11.31 -9.26
CA ASN A 415 -6.21 -12.12 -9.36
C ASN A 415 -7.23 -11.58 -10.38
N PRO A 416 -8.03 -12.43 -11.04
CA PRO A 416 -9.21 -11.99 -11.79
C PRO A 416 -10.35 -11.63 -10.84
N ALA A 417 -11.18 -10.67 -11.22
CA ALA A 417 -12.33 -10.24 -10.42
C ALA A 417 -13.66 -10.70 -11.04
N PRO A 418 -14.62 -11.19 -10.23
CA PRO A 418 -14.53 -11.38 -8.78
C PRO A 418 -13.65 -12.59 -8.38
N PRO A 419 -12.79 -12.51 -7.35
CA PRO A 419 -11.84 -13.56 -6.98
C PRO A 419 -12.47 -14.92 -6.69
N PHE A 420 -13.64 -15.00 -6.04
CA PHE A 420 -14.19 -16.28 -5.58
C PHE A 420 -15.38 -16.81 -6.39
N LEU A 421 -15.82 -16.08 -7.43
CA LEU A 421 -16.96 -16.47 -8.27
C LEU A 421 -16.55 -16.68 -9.74
N ARG A 422 -15.77 -17.74 -9.98
CA ARG A 422 -15.32 -18.13 -11.33
C ARG A 422 -16.45 -18.24 -12.36
N LYS A 423 -17.65 -18.66 -11.96
CA LYS A 423 -18.81 -18.81 -12.87
C LYS A 423 -19.19 -17.52 -13.60
N GLU A 424 -18.97 -16.36 -12.98
CA GLU A 424 -19.29 -15.04 -13.55
C GLU A 424 -18.26 -14.58 -14.60
N ARG A 425 -17.14 -15.31 -14.70
CA ARG A 425 -16.00 -15.01 -15.56
C ARG A 425 -15.39 -16.30 -16.10
N ALA A 426 -16.21 -17.17 -16.70
CA ALA A 426 -15.72 -18.43 -17.25
C ALA A 426 -14.60 -18.22 -18.28
N GLY A 427 -13.69 -19.20 -18.37
CA GLY A 427 -12.48 -19.16 -19.19
C GLY A 427 -11.20 -19.06 -18.35
N ASP A 428 -10.06 -18.91 -19.01
CA ASP A 428 -8.74 -18.83 -18.36
C ASP A 428 -8.44 -17.46 -17.73
N ASN A 429 -9.19 -16.41 -18.13
CA ASN A 429 -9.07 -15.05 -17.62
C ASN A 429 -7.69 -14.40 -17.86
N LEU A 430 -7.10 -14.59 -19.05
CA LEU A 430 -5.80 -13.99 -19.36
C LEU A 430 -5.85 -12.46 -19.29
N PHE A 431 -4.86 -11.75 -18.77
CA PHE A 431 -3.57 -12.22 -18.25
C PHE A 431 -3.54 -12.27 -16.72
N SER A 432 -4.66 -12.55 -16.04
CA SER A 432 -4.67 -12.68 -14.58
C SER A 432 -3.71 -13.77 -14.11
N ASN A 433 -3.17 -13.62 -12.90
CA ASN A 433 -2.25 -14.56 -12.23
C ASN A 433 -1.11 -15.00 -13.15
N SER A 434 -0.57 -14.05 -13.91
CA SER A 434 0.48 -14.29 -14.90
C SER A 434 1.69 -13.42 -14.59
N VAL A 435 2.81 -13.78 -15.20
CA VAL A 435 3.83 -12.79 -15.56
C VAL A 435 3.61 -12.37 -17.01
N VAL A 436 3.72 -11.07 -17.26
CA VAL A 436 3.84 -10.51 -18.61
C VAL A 436 5.25 -9.98 -18.83
N ALA A 437 5.83 -10.34 -19.97
CA ALA A 437 7.10 -9.80 -20.44
C ALA A 437 6.82 -8.74 -21.50
N LEU A 438 7.12 -7.48 -21.20
CA LEU A 438 6.84 -6.34 -22.06
C LEU A 438 8.15 -5.76 -22.60
N ASP A 439 8.15 -5.35 -23.87
CA ASP A 439 9.19 -4.47 -24.37
C ASP A 439 9.17 -3.15 -23.57
N ALA A 440 10.27 -2.81 -22.90
CA ALA A 440 10.28 -1.68 -21.97
C ALA A 440 10.09 -0.32 -22.67
N SER A 441 10.48 -0.26 -23.95
CA SER A 441 10.39 0.95 -24.76
C SER A 441 8.95 1.26 -25.17
N SER A 442 8.17 0.24 -25.54
CA SER A 442 6.85 0.39 -26.18
C SER A 442 5.67 -0.17 -25.39
N GLY A 443 5.90 -0.95 -24.34
CA GLY A 443 4.85 -1.66 -23.60
C GLY A 443 4.24 -2.86 -24.34
N LYS A 444 4.77 -3.23 -25.51
CA LYS A 444 4.27 -4.36 -26.29
C LYS A 444 4.58 -5.69 -25.60
N LEU A 445 3.57 -6.55 -25.51
CA LEU A 445 3.73 -7.91 -25.00
C LEU A 445 4.68 -8.71 -25.90
N ARG A 446 5.69 -9.33 -25.29
CA ARG A 446 6.60 -10.28 -25.93
C ARG A 446 6.16 -11.73 -25.68
N TRP A 447 5.88 -12.05 -24.43
CA TRP A 447 5.37 -13.35 -24.00
C TRP A 447 4.69 -13.22 -22.63
N TYR A 448 3.93 -14.23 -22.24
CA TYR A 448 3.35 -14.35 -20.90
C TYR A 448 3.43 -15.80 -20.41
N TYR A 449 3.34 -15.99 -19.10
CA TYR A 449 3.12 -17.30 -18.50
C TYR A 449 2.10 -17.16 -17.38
N GLN A 450 1.03 -17.97 -17.43
CA GLN A 450 -0.06 -17.94 -16.45
C GLN A 450 0.18 -19.00 -15.36
N PHE A 451 0.40 -18.54 -14.12
CA PHE A 451 0.67 -19.40 -12.97
C PHE A 451 -0.58 -20.09 -12.42
N THR A 452 -1.73 -19.42 -12.48
CA THR A 452 -3.00 -19.94 -11.96
C THR A 452 -4.14 -19.63 -12.93
N PRO A 453 -4.38 -20.48 -13.94
CA PRO A 453 -5.48 -20.29 -14.88
C PRO A 453 -6.85 -20.37 -14.19
N ALA A 454 -7.75 -19.45 -14.52
CA ALA A 454 -9.10 -19.41 -13.98
C ALA A 454 -9.18 -19.42 -12.44
N ASP A 455 -8.26 -18.70 -11.79
CA ASP A 455 -8.13 -18.62 -10.33
C ASP A 455 -9.46 -18.38 -9.62
N ASP A 456 -9.73 -19.12 -8.55
CA ASP A 456 -10.89 -18.96 -7.66
C ASP A 456 -10.50 -18.90 -6.17
N HIS A 457 -9.22 -18.61 -5.89
CA HIS A 457 -8.63 -18.59 -4.55
C HIS A 457 -7.94 -17.29 -4.18
N ASP A 458 -7.94 -16.28 -5.05
CA ASP A 458 -7.27 -15.00 -4.83
C ASP A 458 -5.74 -15.18 -4.70
N TRP A 459 -5.12 -15.89 -5.64
CA TRP A 459 -3.68 -16.15 -5.65
C TRP A 459 -2.95 -15.28 -6.67
N ASP A 460 -3.00 -13.96 -6.46
CA ASP A 460 -2.27 -12.97 -7.26
C ASP A 460 -0.85 -13.39 -7.57
N SER A 461 -0.41 -13.17 -8.80
CA SER A 461 0.98 -13.38 -9.20
C SER A 461 1.76 -12.08 -9.23
N ALA A 462 1.54 -11.19 -8.25
CA ALA A 462 2.21 -9.89 -8.12
C ALA A 462 3.50 -9.95 -7.25
N GLN A 463 4.03 -11.12 -6.97
CA GLN A 463 5.28 -11.26 -6.18
C GLN A 463 6.47 -10.73 -6.96
N GLN A 464 7.54 -10.33 -6.26
CA GLN A 464 8.74 -9.79 -6.89
C GLN A 464 9.42 -10.84 -7.80
N PRO A 465 9.54 -10.59 -9.12
CA PRO A 465 10.35 -11.42 -10.01
C PRO A 465 11.85 -11.29 -9.72
N VAL A 466 12.59 -12.40 -9.92
CA VAL A 466 14.05 -12.44 -9.78
C VAL A 466 14.69 -12.99 -11.06
N LEU A 467 15.58 -12.20 -11.68
CA LEU A 467 16.37 -12.65 -12.83
C LEU A 467 17.64 -13.33 -12.35
N ALA A 468 17.91 -14.54 -12.82
CA ALA A 468 19.03 -15.34 -12.37
C ALA A 468 19.67 -16.15 -13.49
N GLU A 469 20.92 -16.54 -13.26
CA GLU A 469 21.58 -17.61 -14.00
C GLU A 469 21.42 -18.91 -13.21
N VAL A 470 20.79 -19.92 -13.80
CA VAL A 470 20.57 -21.21 -13.13
C VAL A 470 21.20 -22.36 -13.88
N ALA A 471 21.72 -23.34 -13.14
CA ALA A 471 22.13 -24.61 -13.71
C ALA A 471 20.93 -25.55 -13.68
N TRP A 472 20.32 -25.80 -14.84
CA TRP A 472 19.16 -26.66 -15.00
C TRP A 472 19.46 -27.76 -16.01
N GLN A 473 19.26 -29.02 -15.61
CA GLN A 473 19.57 -30.21 -16.42
C GLN A 473 21.00 -30.20 -17.03
N GLY A 474 21.98 -29.75 -16.24
CA GLY A 474 23.38 -29.68 -16.68
C GLY A 474 23.72 -28.54 -17.63
N ARG A 475 22.76 -27.66 -17.96
CA ARG A 475 22.97 -26.46 -18.81
C ARG A 475 22.74 -25.18 -18.01
N ARG A 476 23.45 -24.12 -18.38
CA ARG A 476 23.16 -22.77 -17.88
C ARG A 476 21.93 -22.21 -18.59
N ARG A 477 21.01 -21.61 -17.84
CA ARG A 477 19.79 -20.97 -18.33
C ARG A 477 19.65 -19.57 -17.74
N HIS A 478 19.26 -18.63 -18.59
CA HIS A 478 18.81 -17.29 -18.19
C HIS A 478 17.38 -17.42 -17.67
N ALA A 479 17.21 -17.50 -16.35
CA ALA A 479 15.93 -17.79 -15.74
C ALA A 479 15.26 -16.56 -15.12
N LEU A 480 13.94 -16.58 -15.15
CA LEU A 480 13.05 -15.80 -14.31
C LEU A 480 12.54 -16.70 -13.19
N LEU A 481 12.86 -16.37 -11.95
CA LEU A 481 12.48 -17.12 -10.75
C LEU A 481 11.31 -16.44 -10.05
N TRP A 482 10.36 -17.25 -9.59
CA TRP A 482 9.11 -16.75 -9.00
C TRP A 482 8.62 -17.62 -7.84
N ALA A 483 8.65 -17.10 -6.61
CA ALA A 483 7.90 -17.70 -5.51
C ALA A 483 6.47 -17.16 -5.57
N ASN A 484 5.49 -17.99 -5.90
CA ASN A 484 4.13 -17.54 -6.19
C ASN A 484 3.20 -17.72 -4.99
N ARG A 485 2.17 -16.87 -4.86
CA ARG A 485 1.08 -17.02 -3.86
C ARG A 485 0.47 -18.42 -3.87
N ASN A 486 0.39 -19.07 -5.04
CA ASN A 486 -0.18 -20.41 -5.19
C ASN A 486 0.67 -21.56 -4.60
N GLY A 487 1.82 -21.25 -3.98
CA GLY A 487 2.63 -22.20 -3.20
C GLY A 487 3.73 -22.91 -3.98
N PHE A 488 3.87 -22.63 -5.28
CA PHE A 488 4.95 -23.13 -6.11
C PHE A 488 6.05 -22.08 -6.32
N PHE A 489 7.29 -22.58 -6.36
CA PHE A 489 8.47 -21.87 -6.84
C PHE A 489 8.70 -22.26 -8.29
N TYR A 490 8.67 -21.28 -9.20
CA TYR A 490 8.81 -21.45 -10.64
C TYR A 490 10.17 -20.98 -11.13
N ALA A 491 10.67 -21.65 -12.17
CA ALA A 491 11.70 -21.12 -13.04
C ALA A 491 11.20 -21.16 -14.49
N LEU A 492 11.27 -20.02 -15.16
CA LEU A 492 10.96 -19.84 -16.58
C LEU A 492 12.21 -19.37 -17.31
N ASP A 493 12.36 -19.68 -18.60
CA ASP A 493 13.33 -18.99 -19.44
C ASP A 493 12.90 -17.53 -19.59
N ARG A 494 13.76 -16.59 -19.20
CA ARG A 494 13.38 -15.17 -19.20
C ARG A 494 13.28 -14.58 -20.61
N GLN A 495 13.91 -15.18 -21.61
CA GLN A 495 13.85 -14.69 -22.98
C GLN A 495 12.56 -15.12 -23.69
N SER A 496 12.15 -16.39 -23.52
CA SER A 496 11.03 -16.98 -24.26
C SER A 496 9.75 -17.20 -23.45
N GLY A 497 9.84 -17.19 -22.11
CA GLY A 497 8.76 -17.61 -21.22
C GLY A 497 8.59 -19.12 -21.09
N GLU A 498 9.52 -19.92 -21.67
CA GLU A 498 9.49 -21.38 -21.60
C GLU A 498 9.49 -21.86 -20.14
N PHE A 499 8.57 -22.75 -19.80
CA PHE A 499 8.54 -23.40 -18.50
C PHE A 499 9.76 -24.33 -18.33
N LEU A 500 10.57 -24.09 -17.29
CA LEU A 500 11.69 -24.97 -16.94
C LEU A 500 11.26 -25.98 -15.87
N PHE A 501 10.81 -25.47 -14.73
CA PHE A 501 10.28 -26.31 -13.66
C PHE A 501 9.43 -25.51 -12.67
N ALA A 502 8.64 -26.24 -11.89
CA ALA A 502 8.01 -25.71 -10.69
C ALA A 502 8.02 -26.75 -9.57
N LYS A 503 8.24 -26.30 -8.33
CA LYS A 503 8.20 -27.15 -7.13
C LYS A 503 7.44 -26.47 -5.99
N PRO A 504 6.63 -27.20 -5.21
CA PRO A 504 6.05 -26.65 -4.00
C PRO A 504 7.15 -26.22 -3.03
N PHE A 505 7.14 -24.96 -2.58
CA PHE A 505 8.02 -24.49 -1.50
C PHE A 505 7.28 -24.41 -0.16
N VAL A 506 5.95 -24.47 -0.19
CA VAL A 506 5.04 -24.70 0.95
C VAL A 506 4.07 -25.83 0.58
N LYS A 507 3.28 -26.29 1.54
CA LYS A 507 2.17 -27.20 1.23
C LYS A 507 1.19 -26.56 0.25
N GLN A 508 0.80 -27.31 -0.78
CA GLN A 508 -0.26 -26.94 -1.71
C GLN A 508 -1.13 -28.17 -1.99
N THR A 509 -2.44 -27.98 -2.14
CA THR A 509 -3.39 -29.07 -2.41
C THR A 509 -4.25 -28.83 -3.66
N TRP A 510 -4.06 -27.73 -4.36
CA TRP A 510 -4.91 -27.32 -5.49
C TRP A 510 -4.45 -27.89 -6.83
N ALA A 511 -3.16 -28.18 -7.01
CA ALA A 511 -2.63 -28.73 -8.25
C ALA A 511 -2.16 -30.18 -8.08
N ALA A 512 -2.43 -31.00 -9.10
CA ALA A 512 -1.95 -32.38 -9.18
C ALA A 512 -0.54 -32.51 -9.77
N GLY A 513 -0.08 -31.47 -10.46
CA GLY A 513 1.17 -31.44 -11.20
C GLY A 513 1.06 -30.43 -12.34
N PHE A 514 1.87 -30.62 -13.37
CA PHE A 514 1.90 -29.78 -14.57
C PHE A 514 1.78 -30.67 -15.81
N THR A 515 1.16 -30.12 -16.85
CA THR A 515 1.25 -30.65 -18.22
C THR A 515 2.69 -30.54 -18.73
N PRO A 516 3.07 -31.25 -19.82
CA PRO A 516 4.40 -31.11 -20.42
C PRO A 516 4.75 -29.65 -20.81
N GLU A 517 3.75 -28.85 -21.17
CA GLU A 517 3.90 -27.44 -21.54
C GLU A 517 4.00 -26.50 -20.32
N GLY A 518 3.96 -27.05 -19.10
CA GLY A 518 4.08 -26.28 -17.86
C GLY A 518 2.76 -25.73 -17.32
N ARG A 519 1.61 -26.00 -17.93
CA ARG A 519 0.31 -25.58 -17.36
C ARG A 519 -0.02 -26.39 -16.10
N PRO A 520 -0.37 -25.76 -14.96
CA PRO A 520 -0.82 -26.49 -13.77
C PRO A 520 -2.10 -27.28 -14.02
N ILE A 521 -2.21 -28.46 -13.40
CA ILE A 521 -3.39 -29.33 -13.48
C ILE A 521 -4.21 -29.16 -12.19
N PRO A 522 -5.28 -28.35 -12.20
CA PRO A 522 -6.07 -28.09 -11.00
C PRO A 522 -6.87 -29.32 -10.56
N ARG A 523 -7.13 -29.41 -9.26
CA ARG A 523 -7.92 -30.46 -8.61
C ARG A 523 -9.34 -29.93 -8.37
N PRO A 524 -10.38 -30.45 -9.05
CA PRO A 524 -11.73 -29.87 -8.98
C PRO A 524 -12.32 -29.73 -7.58
N GLN A 525 -11.92 -30.60 -6.64
CA GLN A 525 -12.38 -30.56 -5.25
C GLN A 525 -11.86 -29.36 -4.44
N THR A 526 -10.97 -28.54 -4.99
CA THR A 526 -10.47 -27.34 -4.30
C THR A 526 -11.24 -26.08 -4.64
N SER A 527 -12.09 -26.07 -5.68
CA SER A 527 -12.92 -24.91 -5.98
C SER A 527 -13.84 -24.57 -4.79
N PRO A 528 -14.15 -23.28 -4.55
CA PRO A 528 -15.03 -22.89 -3.44
C PRO A 528 -16.39 -23.61 -3.48
N SER A 529 -16.94 -23.97 -2.31
CA SER A 529 -18.23 -24.65 -2.19
C SER A 529 -19.12 -24.01 -1.12
N ARG A 530 -20.44 -24.26 -1.14
CA ARG A 530 -21.36 -23.68 -0.14
C ARG A 530 -21.03 -24.13 1.29
N THR A 531 -20.55 -25.37 1.44
CA THR A 531 -20.14 -25.93 2.73
C THR A 531 -18.69 -25.60 3.10
N GLY A 532 -17.95 -24.96 2.20
CA GLY A 532 -16.53 -24.66 2.36
C GLY A 532 -15.64 -25.82 1.96
N ASN A 533 -14.58 -25.54 1.19
CA ASN A 533 -13.53 -26.51 0.87
C ASN A 533 -12.21 -26.08 1.51
N LEU A 534 -11.56 -27.00 2.23
CA LEU A 534 -10.27 -26.76 2.87
C LEU A 534 -9.14 -26.90 1.84
N VAL A 535 -8.35 -25.84 1.65
CA VAL A 535 -7.31 -25.77 0.62
C VAL A 535 -6.03 -25.14 1.17
N TRP A 536 -4.89 -25.69 0.74
CA TRP A 536 -3.57 -25.06 0.84
C TRP A 536 -3.10 -24.57 -0.54
N PRO A 537 -2.40 -23.42 -0.61
CA PRO A 537 -2.17 -22.49 0.49
C PRO A 537 -3.44 -21.71 0.89
N ALA A 538 -3.39 -21.01 2.01
CA ALA A 538 -4.41 -20.04 2.43
C ALA A 538 -4.54 -18.91 1.39
N THR A 539 -5.57 -18.07 1.54
CA THR A 539 -5.86 -16.93 0.65
C THR A 539 -4.69 -15.94 0.61
N ALA A 540 -4.02 -15.76 1.75
CA ALA A 540 -2.79 -14.95 1.85
C ALA A 540 -1.60 -15.54 1.06
N GLY A 541 -1.71 -16.80 0.61
CA GLY A 541 -0.75 -17.53 -0.21
C GLY A 541 0.38 -18.22 0.57
N GLY A 542 1.21 -18.96 -0.18
CA GLY A 542 2.48 -19.50 0.30
C GLY A 542 3.54 -18.44 0.57
N THR A 543 3.37 -17.28 -0.06
CA THR A 543 4.08 -16.02 0.14
C THR A 543 3.15 -14.91 -0.37
N ASN A 544 3.52 -13.64 -0.17
CA ASN A 544 2.72 -12.51 -0.60
C ASN A 544 3.63 -11.43 -1.20
N TRP A 545 3.31 -10.15 -1.01
CA TRP A 545 4.09 -9.03 -1.52
C TRP A 545 5.52 -8.94 -0.97
N TRP A 546 5.80 -9.63 0.14
CA TRP A 546 7.08 -9.62 0.85
C TRP A 546 8.19 -10.06 -0.10
N PRO A 547 9.11 -9.15 -0.46
CA PRO A 547 10.07 -9.51 -1.50
C PRO A 547 11.11 -10.49 -0.95
N PRO A 548 11.47 -11.52 -1.75
CA PRO A 548 12.59 -12.39 -1.46
C PRO A 548 13.92 -11.65 -1.71
N SER A 549 15.03 -12.31 -1.37
CA SER A 549 16.35 -11.91 -1.87
C SER A 549 17.07 -13.08 -2.53
N TYR A 550 18.04 -12.80 -3.40
CA TYR A 550 18.79 -13.79 -4.17
C TYR A 550 20.29 -13.51 -4.12
N ASP A 551 21.04 -14.48 -3.60
CA ASP A 551 22.50 -14.47 -3.61
C ASP A 551 22.99 -15.34 -4.77
N ALA A 552 23.48 -14.69 -5.84
CA ALA A 552 24.01 -15.38 -7.02
C ALA A 552 25.26 -16.22 -6.72
N GLY A 553 26.10 -15.80 -5.76
CA GLY A 553 27.29 -16.53 -5.35
C GLY A 553 26.95 -17.86 -4.67
N ARG A 554 25.86 -17.88 -3.90
CA ARG A 554 25.33 -19.09 -3.25
C ARG A 554 24.33 -19.87 -4.10
N ARG A 555 23.79 -19.23 -5.15
CA ARG A 555 22.67 -19.73 -5.97
C ARG A 555 21.43 -20.06 -5.14
N LEU A 556 21.22 -19.28 -4.08
CA LEU A 556 20.10 -19.41 -3.15
C LEU A 556 19.19 -18.20 -3.22
N MET A 557 17.89 -18.48 -3.25
CA MET A 557 16.84 -17.48 -3.08
C MET A 557 16.20 -17.66 -1.71
N TYR A 558 16.13 -16.58 -0.93
CA TYR A 558 15.58 -16.55 0.42
C TYR A 558 14.15 -16.00 0.36
N VAL A 559 13.18 -16.86 0.64
CA VAL A 559 11.75 -16.59 0.46
C VAL A 559 11.03 -16.53 1.80
N PRO A 560 10.45 -15.39 2.18
CA PRO A 560 9.50 -15.33 3.27
C PRO A 560 8.24 -16.12 2.91
N SER A 561 7.88 -17.09 3.74
CA SER A 561 6.92 -18.14 3.44
C SER A 561 5.87 -18.30 4.55
N LEU A 562 4.65 -18.62 4.15
CA LEU A 562 3.52 -18.94 5.00
C LEU A 562 2.98 -20.32 4.60
N ASP A 563 3.03 -21.29 5.51
CA ASP A 563 2.35 -22.57 5.35
C ASP A 563 1.07 -22.52 6.17
N ALA A 564 -0.08 -22.38 5.50
CA ALA A 564 -1.39 -22.26 6.12
C ALA A 564 -2.49 -22.71 5.15
N ALA A 565 -3.69 -22.99 5.69
CA ALA A 565 -4.87 -23.37 4.91
C ALA A 565 -6.02 -22.39 5.10
N SER A 566 -6.82 -22.18 4.06
CA SER A 566 -8.12 -21.50 4.15
C SER A 566 -9.25 -22.45 3.81
N ILE A 567 -10.43 -22.19 4.37
CA ILE A 567 -11.70 -22.76 3.93
C ILE A 567 -12.34 -21.75 2.97
N TYR A 568 -12.59 -22.16 1.73
CA TYR A 568 -13.12 -21.31 0.66
C TYR A 568 -14.60 -21.59 0.42
N PHE A 569 -15.42 -20.55 0.50
CA PHE A 569 -16.87 -20.64 0.34
C PHE A 569 -17.30 -20.12 -1.03
N SER A 570 -18.36 -20.71 -1.59
CA SER A 570 -19.06 -20.17 -2.76
C SER A 570 -20.33 -19.45 -2.33
N SER A 571 -20.74 -18.43 -3.07
CA SER A 571 -22.01 -17.72 -2.86
C SER A 571 -22.88 -17.69 -4.12
N GLU A 572 -24.18 -17.46 -3.92
CA GLU A 572 -25.10 -17.01 -4.98
C GLU A 572 -25.43 -15.52 -4.88
N ALA A 573 -24.75 -14.79 -3.99
CA ALA A 573 -24.92 -13.36 -3.85
C ALA A 573 -24.65 -12.65 -5.19
N HIS A 574 -25.58 -11.75 -5.56
CA HIS A 574 -25.35 -10.82 -6.64
C HIS A 574 -24.38 -9.74 -6.17
N ILE A 575 -23.32 -9.51 -6.93
CA ILE A 575 -22.33 -8.47 -6.66
C ILE A 575 -22.44 -7.40 -7.74
N GLU A 576 -22.40 -6.14 -7.32
CA GLU A 576 -22.51 -4.99 -8.22
C GLU A 576 -21.33 -4.05 -7.97
N LYS A 577 -20.73 -3.55 -9.06
CA LYS A 577 -19.68 -2.53 -8.99
C LYS A 577 -20.19 -1.31 -8.21
N GLY A 578 -19.38 -0.80 -7.29
CA GLY A 578 -19.68 0.41 -6.51
C GLY A 578 -20.57 0.20 -5.28
N LYS A 579 -21.10 -1.01 -5.03
CA LYS A 579 -21.89 -1.33 -3.82
C LYS A 579 -21.07 -2.00 -2.69
N GLY A 580 -19.74 -1.94 -2.77
CA GLY A 580 -18.82 -2.55 -1.80
C GLY A 580 -17.72 -3.37 -2.48
N LEU A 581 -17.18 -4.36 -1.77
CA LEU A 581 -16.17 -5.29 -2.32
C LEU A 581 -16.80 -6.22 -3.37
N PHE A 582 -16.18 -6.27 -4.55
CA PHE A 582 -16.53 -7.12 -5.68
C PHE A 582 -15.85 -8.50 -5.59
N VAL A 583 -15.91 -9.13 -4.41
CA VAL A 583 -15.22 -10.41 -4.13
C VAL A 583 -16.05 -11.64 -4.45
N GLY A 584 -17.37 -11.51 -4.41
CA GLY A 584 -18.32 -12.56 -4.74
C GLY A 584 -18.52 -13.64 -3.67
N SER A 585 -17.52 -13.90 -2.82
CA SER A 585 -17.68 -14.79 -1.66
C SER A 585 -16.66 -14.48 -0.57
N THR A 586 -16.41 -15.44 0.32
CA THR A 586 -15.52 -15.27 1.45
C THR A 586 -14.63 -16.49 1.70
N THR A 587 -13.61 -16.30 2.50
CA THR A 587 -12.69 -17.34 2.95
C THR A 587 -12.41 -17.17 4.43
N VAL A 588 -12.06 -18.26 5.11
CA VAL A 588 -11.67 -18.22 6.52
C VAL A 588 -10.38 -18.99 6.68
N LEU A 589 -9.38 -18.38 7.33
CA LEU A 589 -8.17 -19.08 7.74
C LEU A 589 -8.57 -20.27 8.62
N SER A 590 -8.09 -21.48 8.29
CA SER A 590 -8.54 -22.68 8.98
C SER A 590 -8.07 -22.70 10.44
N PRO A 591 -8.96 -22.71 11.44
CA PRO A 591 -8.57 -22.70 12.85
C PRO A 591 -8.01 -24.05 13.32
N ASN A 592 -8.27 -25.12 12.57
CA ASN A 592 -7.95 -26.50 12.93
C ASN A 592 -6.75 -27.07 12.16
N GLN A 593 -6.10 -26.26 11.32
CA GLN A 593 -4.88 -26.66 10.62
C GLN A 593 -3.67 -25.94 11.22
N PRO A 594 -2.50 -26.60 11.28
CA PRO A 594 -1.29 -25.92 11.69
C PRO A 594 -0.96 -24.83 10.69
N ALA A 595 -0.52 -23.69 11.21
CA ALA A 595 0.00 -22.60 10.42
C ALA A 595 1.43 -22.27 10.89
N SER A 596 2.33 -21.98 9.96
CA SER A 596 3.70 -21.58 10.26
C SER A 596 4.23 -20.54 9.29
N THR A 597 4.98 -19.58 9.83
CA THR A 597 5.69 -18.56 9.07
C THR A 597 7.19 -18.83 9.15
N SER A 598 7.92 -18.71 8.04
CA SER A 598 9.34 -19.07 7.96
C SER A 598 10.07 -18.31 6.87
N ILE A 599 11.40 -18.25 6.96
CA ILE A 599 12.27 -17.91 5.83
C ILE A 599 12.83 -19.21 5.25
N LYS A 600 12.64 -19.45 3.95
CA LYS A 600 13.13 -20.64 3.26
C LYS A 600 14.24 -20.28 2.29
N ALA A 601 15.38 -20.97 2.34
CA ALA A 601 16.37 -20.89 1.27
C ALA A 601 16.11 -21.95 0.22
N ILE A 602 15.90 -21.52 -1.01
CA ILE A 602 15.58 -22.37 -2.16
C ILE A 602 16.77 -22.39 -3.12
N GLU A 603 17.19 -23.59 -3.51
CA GLU A 603 18.19 -23.79 -4.54
C GLU A 603 17.62 -23.46 -5.91
N THR A 604 18.18 -22.44 -6.56
CA THR A 604 17.60 -21.88 -7.79
C THR A 604 17.67 -22.79 -9.01
N GLY A 605 18.60 -23.75 -9.06
CA GLY A 605 18.69 -24.72 -10.16
C GLY A 605 17.74 -25.92 -10.04
N THR A 606 17.23 -26.20 -8.83
CA THR A 606 16.45 -27.42 -8.55
C THR A 606 15.07 -27.13 -7.96
N GLY A 607 14.85 -25.96 -7.37
CA GLY A 607 13.66 -25.61 -6.60
C GLY A 607 13.57 -26.29 -5.23
N ASN A 608 14.62 -26.98 -4.77
CA ASN A 608 14.61 -27.65 -3.48
C ASN A 608 14.84 -26.65 -2.34
N VAL A 609 14.09 -26.82 -1.24
CA VAL A 609 14.36 -26.08 0.00
C VAL A 609 15.62 -26.66 0.64
N ARG A 610 16.68 -25.85 0.76
CA ARG A 610 17.95 -26.20 1.40
C ARG A 610 17.86 -26.15 2.91
N TRP A 611 17.21 -25.10 3.42
CA TRP A 611 16.94 -24.92 4.84
C TRP A 611 15.69 -24.06 5.06
N GLU A 612 15.10 -24.21 6.23
CA GLU A 612 13.96 -23.43 6.70
C GLU A 612 14.27 -22.85 8.09
N ALA A 613 14.13 -21.54 8.23
CA ALA A 613 14.22 -20.84 9.50
C ALA A 613 12.81 -20.47 9.96
N GLN A 614 12.28 -21.23 10.91
CA GLN A 614 10.94 -21.02 11.44
C GLN A 614 10.89 -19.74 12.29
N LEU A 615 9.97 -18.84 11.93
CA LEU A 615 9.72 -17.59 12.64
C LEU A 615 8.62 -17.78 13.69
N ASP A 616 7.56 -18.52 13.35
CA ASP A 616 6.40 -18.72 14.20
C ASP A 616 5.59 -19.95 13.81
N ARG A 617 4.79 -20.46 14.75
CA ARG A 617 3.89 -21.59 14.54
C ARG A 617 2.70 -21.53 15.49
N GLY A 618 1.50 -21.69 14.96
CA GLY A 618 0.28 -21.84 15.76
C GLY A 618 -0.93 -21.15 15.15
N PRO A 619 -2.06 -21.13 15.87
CA PRO A 619 -3.31 -20.55 15.39
C PRO A 619 -3.32 -19.01 15.36
N GLY A 620 -2.36 -18.36 16.02
CA GLY A 620 -2.26 -16.89 16.14
C GLY A 620 -1.13 -16.25 15.33
N ILE A 621 -0.56 -16.97 14.35
CA ILE A 621 0.51 -16.40 13.53
C ILE A 621 0.01 -15.18 12.75
N THR A 622 0.89 -14.22 12.51
CA THR A 622 0.59 -13.17 11.54
C THR A 622 0.97 -13.65 10.15
N HIS A 623 0.09 -13.40 9.18
CA HIS A 623 0.38 -13.56 7.76
C HIS A 623 1.09 -12.33 7.19
N TYR A 624 1.98 -11.69 7.92
CA TYR A 624 2.76 -10.54 7.42
C TYR A 624 4.24 -10.75 7.78
N VAL A 625 5.11 -10.70 6.78
CA VAL A 625 6.56 -10.78 6.95
C VAL A 625 7.19 -9.57 6.30
N GLY A 626 8.27 -9.03 6.86
CA GLY A 626 8.92 -7.83 6.32
C GLY A 626 9.36 -7.94 4.86
N GLY A 627 9.64 -9.15 4.38
CA GLY A 627 10.53 -9.36 3.24
C GLY A 627 11.96 -9.60 3.71
N VAL A 628 12.87 -9.85 2.77
CA VAL A 628 14.23 -10.32 3.08
C VAL A 628 15.28 -9.50 2.34
N LEU A 629 16.43 -9.31 2.99
CA LEU A 629 17.67 -8.76 2.43
C LEU A 629 18.79 -9.78 2.68
N SER A 630 19.60 -10.07 1.66
CA SER A 630 20.85 -10.82 1.85
C SER A 630 22.07 -9.94 1.58
N THR A 631 23.21 -10.29 2.18
CA THR A 631 24.47 -9.54 1.98
C THR A 631 25.64 -10.48 1.69
N SER A 632 26.66 -9.96 1.00
CA SER A 632 27.92 -10.68 0.75
C SER A 632 28.70 -11.01 2.03
N GLY A 633 28.36 -10.40 3.16
CA GLY A 633 28.82 -10.81 4.50
C GLY A 633 28.28 -12.18 4.96
N GLY A 634 27.42 -12.81 4.16
CA GLY A 634 26.83 -14.12 4.43
C GLY A 634 25.67 -14.07 5.41
N VAL A 635 24.95 -12.94 5.47
CA VAL A 635 23.84 -12.72 6.42
C VAL A 635 22.54 -12.49 5.66
N VAL A 636 21.45 -13.04 6.18
CA VAL A 636 20.08 -12.81 5.70
C VAL A 636 19.29 -12.08 6.78
N PHE A 637 18.81 -10.88 6.48
CA PHE A 637 18.01 -10.05 7.38
C PHE A 637 16.52 -10.17 7.06
N ALA A 638 15.69 -10.30 8.08
CA ALA A 638 14.24 -10.33 7.93
C ALA A 638 13.55 -9.76 9.19
N GLY A 639 12.32 -9.30 9.02
CA GLY A 639 11.47 -8.83 10.11
C GLY A 639 10.19 -9.62 10.26
N TYR A 640 9.76 -9.84 11.50
CA TYR A 640 8.52 -10.53 11.83
C TYR A 640 8.00 -10.10 13.21
N HIS A 641 6.69 -9.83 13.32
CA HIS A 641 6.09 -9.13 14.48
C HIS A 641 6.89 -7.88 14.83
N ASP A 642 7.45 -7.77 16.03
CA ASP A 642 8.29 -6.68 16.51
C ASP A 642 9.79 -7.04 16.51
N GLU A 643 10.17 -8.18 15.92
CA GLU A 643 11.55 -8.65 15.88
C GLU A 643 12.22 -8.30 14.54
N PHE A 644 13.47 -7.85 14.63
CA PHE A 644 14.42 -7.82 13.52
C PHE A 644 15.48 -8.89 13.70
N LEU A 645 15.62 -9.78 12.71
CA LEU A 645 16.43 -10.99 12.80
C LEU A 645 17.51 -11.01 11.72
N ALA A 646 18.63 -11.65 12.05
CA ALA A 646 19.70 -11.98 11.11
C ALA A 646 20.01 -13.48 11.18
N PHE A 647 20.06 -14.12 10.01
CA PHE A 647 20.33 -15.55 9.84
C PHE A 647 21.63 -15.78 9.08
N ASP A 648 22.26 -16.91 9.34
CA ASP A 648 23.33 -17.44 8.52
C ASP A 648 22.78 -17.85 7.14
N SER A 649 23.28 -17.22 6.08
CA SER A 649 22.86 -17.45 4.69
C SER A 649 22.95 -18.91 4.20
N ASP A 650 23.82 -19.73 4.77
CA ASP A 650 24.07 -21.10 4.30
C ASP A 650 23.26 -22.14 5.07
N THR A 651 22.81 -21.81 6.29
CA THR A 651 22.21 -22.77 7.24
C THR A 651 20.88 -22.34 7.85
N GLY A 652 20.49 -21.06 7.75
CA GLY A 652 19.26 -20.55 8.38
C GLY A 652 19.35 -20.36 9.90
N ARG A 653 20.51 -20.63 10.51
CA ARG A 653 20.71 -20.44 11.96
C ARG A 653 20.59 -18.95 12.32
N THR A 654 19.77 -18.61 13.31
CA THR A 654 19.71 -17.24 13.85
C THR A 654 21.07 -16.86 14.45
N LEU A 655 21.64 -15.75 13.97
CA LEU A 655 22.90 -15.19 14.43
C LEU A 655 22.70 -14.00 15.37
N TRP A 656 21.62 -13.25 15.15
CA TRP A 656 21.27 -12.07 15.92
C TRP A 656 19.78 -11.81 15.82
N ARG A 657 19.22 -11.22 16.88
CA ARG A 657 17.84 -10.73 16.92
C ARG A 657 17.73 -9.55 17.87
N THR A 658 16.80 -8.65 17.61
CA THR A 658 16.41 -7.58 18.53
C THR A 658 14.94 -7.25 18.36
N ARG A 659 14.32 -6.67 19.40
CA ARG A 659 12.97 -6.13 19.32
C ARG A 659 13.04 -4.64 19.01
N VAL A 660 12.24 -4.20 18.04
CA VAL A 660 12.20 -2.81 17.55
C VAL A 660 10.93 -2.06 17.99
N GLY A 661 10.07 -2.69 18.80
CA GLY A 661 8.95 -2.05 19.49
C GLY A 661 7.74 -1.72 18.62
N GLY A 662 7.84 -1.87 17.30
CA GLY A 662 6.75 -1.71 16.34
C GLY A 662 6.70 -2.87 15.35
N ARG A 663 5.56 -3.04 14.68
CA ARG A 663 5.40 -4.14 13.72
C ARG A 663 6.28 -3.96 12.49
N VAL A 664 7.04 -4.99 12.12
CA VAL A 664 7.91 -5.02 10.95
C VAL A 664 7.18 -5.63 9.77
N LYS A 665 6.71 -4.77 8.86
CA LYS A 665 6.09 -5.17 7.59
C LYS A 665 6.94 -4.87 6.38
N ALA A 666 7.86 -3.91 6.47
CA ALA A 666 8.66 -3.46 5.34
C ALA A 666 9.96 -4.25 5.18
N PRO A 667 10.50 -4.34 3.95
CA PRO A 667 11.72 -5.11 3.72
C PRO A 667 12.95 -4.29 4.12
N PRO A 668 13.95 -4.91 4.78
CA PRO A 668 15.20 -4.22 5.07
C PRO A 668 15.97 -3.86 3.79
N VAL A 669 16.76 -2.80 3.85
CA VAL A 669 17.70 -2.38 2.79
C VAL A 669 19.10 -2.19 3.37
N ALA A 670 20.14 -2.33 2.54
CA ALA A 670 21.52 -2.07 2.94
C ALA A 670 22.08 -0.88 2.15
N TYR A 671 22.91 -0.08 2.80
CA TYR A 671 23.64 1.02 2.18
C TYR A 671 24.93 1.29 2.95
N ALA A 672 25.77 2.18 2.45
CA ALA A 672 26.95 2.64 3.18
C ALA A 672 27.19 4.13 2.98
N VAL A 673 27.61 4.80 4.05
CA VAL A 673 28.13 6.17 3.99
C VAL A 673 29.58 6.14 4.46
N GLY A 674 30.50 6.52 3.57
CA GLY A 674 31.93 6.35 3.78
C GLY A 674 32.29 4.87 3.99
N ARG A 675 32.83 4.54 5.17
CA ARG A 675 33.24 3.16 5.52
C ARG A 675 32.20 2.42 6.36
N THR A 676 31.10 3.08 6.73
CA THR A 676 30.09 2.53 7.62
C THR A 676 28.98 1.91 6.80
N GLN A 677 28.80 0.60 6.94
CA GLN A 677 27.64 -0.11 6.40
C GLN A 677 26.48 0.02 7.38
N PHE A 678 25.30 0.27 6.81
CA PHE A 678 24.04 0.35 7.52
C PHE A 678 23.04 -0.68 6.97
N ILE A 679 22.17 -1.16 7.84
CA ILE A 679 20.95 -1.88 7.48
C ILE A 679 19.77 -1.06 7.96
N ALA A 680 18.93 -0.58 7.05
CA ALA A 680 17.73 0.17 7.37
C ALA A 680 16.48 -0.71 7.34
N LEU A 681 15.55 -0.46 8.27
CA LEU A 681 14.31 -1.22 8.44
C LEU A 681 13.21 -0.32 9.00
N MET A 682 12.00 -0.41 8.46
CA MET A 682 10.83 0.22 9.09
C MET A 682 10.11 -0.73 10.03
N ALA A 683 9.72 -0.20 11.19
CA ALA A 683 8.91 -0.89 12.17
C ALA A 683 7.93 0.08 12.83
N GLY A 684 6.64 -0.27 12.85
CA GLY A 684 5.58 0.64 13.28
C GLY A 684 5.62 1.94 12.48
N ASN A 685 5.84 3.06 13.16
CA ASN A 685 5.92 4.40 12.57
C ASN A 685 7.36 4.95 12.50
N SER A 686 8.37 4.08 12.58
CA SER A 686 9.76 4.52 12.67
C SER A 686 10.63 3.82 11.63
N LEU A 687 11.61 4.54 11.09
CA LEU A 687 12.70 3.99 10.29
C LEU A 687 13.95 3.89 11.16
N PHE A 688 14.46 2.67 11.31
CA PHE A 688 15.69 2.37 12.03
C PHE A 688 16.83 2.19 11.04
N ALA A 689 18.04 2.60 11.42
CA ALA A 689 19.27 2.11 10.81
C ALA A 689 20.16 1.45 11.85
N PHE A 690 20.75 0.31 11.48
CA PHE A 690 21.66 -0.47 12.30
C PHE A 690 23.05 -0.46 11.68
N SER A 691 24.08 -0.30 12.50
CA SER A 691 25.48 -0.43 12.07
C SER A 691 26.31 -1.17 13.12
N LEU A 692 27.53 -1.55 12.74
CA LEU A 692 28.53 -1.94 13.73
C LEU A 692 28.98 -0.69 14.50
N PRO A 693 29.33 -0.84 15.79
CA PRO A 693 29.92 0.27 16.55
C PRO A 693 31.26 0.69 15.90
N PRO A 694 31.66 1.97 16.04
CA PRO A 694 32.96 2.43 15.59
C PRO A 694 34.09 1.55 16.15
N ALA A 695 35.09 1.25 15.32
CA ALA A 695 36.30 0.57 15.81
C ALA A 695 36.95 1.45 16.89
N ARG A 696 37.15 0.88 18.08
CA ARG A 696 37.83 1.56 19.20
C ARG A 696 39.32 1.68 18.95
#